data_AF-A0A8B7Z4Z4-F1
#
_entry.id   AF-A0A8B7Z4Z4-F1
#
_cell.length_a   1.000
_cell.length_b   1.000
_cell.length_c   1.000
_cell.angle_alpha   90.00
_cell.angle_beta   90.00
_cell.angle_gamma   90.00
#
_symmetry.space_group_name_H-M   'P 1'
#
loop_
_entity.id
_entity.type
_entity.pdbx_description
1 polymer ?
#
loop_
_entity_poly.entity_id
_entity_poly.type
_entity_poly.pdbx_seq_one_letter_code
_entity_poly.pdbx_strand_id
1 'polypeptide(L)'
;MAGDNDSVAAVQCINIKKHYGRGAHRLDVLQNLNMFVPQGSIYGLLGPSGCGKTTLLRCILGRLSMDHGTIWTLGKLPGTIGHGVPGSMVGYMPQETALYEDFTISETLNYFGTIHGMPRDVLQGRKEFLINLLDLPSMDSMIRNLSGGQKRRVSFAAALVQSPPLLILDEPTVGVDPLLRIRIWEHLLAFAKEWNTTIILTTHYIEEARQANIVGLMRNGKLLSESPPQDLIDCYQMPTLEDVFLKLCVQDSERRGDDEEQAQSTAVVVHSINGAVERNVSSSQEDVVFSSDSAMLIDESRHVCKPGPSKLRCSDIFLSPAHLWALMVKNIIRIMRNPGILFFTVVIPILQTSLFCLAVGNDPRDLSVAVANLDHPPILSKLYLQQIDNYTVHQIPVDTLSLGKAGVRSGEYWGVIEMGANFSVDLLKRFQNYSSADNATIQGGSVHVYLDMTNSQIAISLQQKLLEAFQNFTQKLLPNPQIAEIPVVFEPPIYGSTRTKFVDFAAPGIILTIIFFLAMGVTALSLVTERKEGLLDRSWVAGVSSTEVMLAHILVTGLLTIIQIILVLVFILAVFKIPNEGSLALITLLCILQGFCGQAFGLFSSSVCSTEITVMQFTQGFFYPIILMSGIIWPIQSMPDVLYYISLCLPQTYANEGLRNILSKGWGMEHFEVWLGYVITLAWSLVFLTLSAVFLRIRK
;
A
#
# COMPACT_ATOMS: atom_id res chain seq x y z
N MET A 1 28.17 -47.41 35.22
CA MET A 1 28.15 -45.99 35.62
C MET A 1 28.33 -45.15 34.37
N ALA A 2 27.22 -44.85 33.69
CA ALA A 2 27.16 -43.92 32.57
C ALA A 2 26.42 -42.69 33.10
N GLY A 3 27.06 -41.52 33.01
CA GLY A 3 26.50 -40.28 33.54
C GLY A 3 25.29 -39.82 32.72
N ASP A 4 24.29 -39.30 33.43
CA ASP A 4 23.24 -38.44 32.88
C ASP A 4 23.88 -37.32 32.06
N ASN A 5 23.80 -37.42 30.74
CA ASN A 5 24.01 -36.30 29.85
C ASN A 5 22.67 -35.55 29.81
N ASP A 6 22.53 -34.52 30.63
CA ASP A 6 21.47 -33.51 30.51
C ASP A 6 21.58 -32.83 29.14
N SER A 7 20.95 -33.43 28.13
CA SER A 7 20.97 -32.88 26.77
C SER A 7 20.23 -31.54 26.78
N VAL A 8 20.96 -30.45 26.49
CA VAL A 8 20.39 -29.11 26.48
C VAL A 8 19.45 -28.97 25.28
N ALA A 9 18.20 -28.57 25.54
CA ALA A 9 17.21 -28.35 24.49
C ALA A 9 17.52 -27.10 23.65
N ALA A 10 17.49 -27.26 22.33
CA ALA A 10 17.46 -26.15 21.38
C ALA A 10 16.03 -25.64 21.18
N VAL A 11 15.06 -26.55 21.11
CA VAL A 11 13.63 -26.21 21.06
C VAL A 11 12.87 -27.12 22.00
N GLN A 12 12.03 -26.53 22.85
CA GLN A 12 11.15 -27.26 23.75
C GLN A 12 9.73 -26.71 23.66
N CYS A 13 8.80 -27.60 23.36
CA CYS A 13 7.39 -27.33 23.19
C CYS A 13 6.63 -28.05 24.30
N ILE A 14 5.81 -27.33 25.07
CA ILE A 14 5.04 -27.90 26.18
C ILE A 14 3.56 -27.56 26.03
N ASN A 15 2.72 -28.59 25.89
CA ASN A 15 1.26 -28.54 25.83
C ASN A 15 0.70 -27.49 24.86
N ILE A 16 1.28 -27.46 23.66
CA ILE A 16 0.98 -26.45 22.64
C ILE A 16 -0.41 -26.65 22.05
N LYS A 17 -1.21 -25.58 22.00
CA LYS A 17 -2.46 -25.53 21.22
C LYS A 17 -2.51 -24.30 20.32
N LYS A 18 -2.99 -24.52 19.09
CA LYS A 18 -3.28 -23.45 18.13
C LYS A 18 -4.57 -23.72 17.39
N HIS A 19 -5.44 -22.71 17.31
CA HIS A 19 -6.66 -22.72 16.54
C HIS A 19 -6.76 -21.49 15.62
N TYR A 20 -7.48 -21.66 14.50
CA TYR A 20 -7.86 -20.58 13.61
C TYR A 20 -9.39 -20.45 13.55
N GLY A 21 -9.87 -19.24 13.26
CA GLY A 21 -11.31 -18.95 13.23
C GLY A 21 -11.92 -18.73 14.62
N ARG A 22 -13.21 -18.38 14.65
CA ARG A 22 -14.00 -18.18 15.88
C ARG A 22 -15.34 -18.88 15.75
N GLY A 23 -15.92 -19.30 16.88
CA GLY A 23 -17.25 -19.92 16.93
C GLY A 23 -17.31 -21.23 16.15
N ALA A 24 -18.35 -21.39 15.32
CA ALA A 24 -18.60 -22.59 14.53
C ALA A 24 -17.54 -22.91 13.46
N HIS A 25 -16.68 -21.94 13.09
CA HIS A 25 -15.60 -22.13 12.12
C HIS A 25 -14.22 -22.30 12.79
N ARG A 26 -14.19 -22.68 14.08
CA ARG A 26 -12.94 -22.94 14.79
C ARG A 26 -12.30 -24.23 14.28
N LEU A 27 -11.05 -24.13 13.80
CA LEU A 27 -10.23 -25.25 13.38
C LEU A 27 -9.00 -25.35 14.29
N ASP A 28 -8.92 -26.41 15.08
CA ASP A 28 -7.77 -26.70 15.93
C ASP A 28 -6.65 -27.33 15.08
N VAL A 29 -5.58 -26.58 14.83
CA VAL A 29 -4.45 -26.99 13.99
C VAL A 29 -3.32 -27.65 14.77
N LEU A 30 -3.12 -27.27 16.03
CA LEU A 30 -2.17 -27.92 16.95
C LEU A 30 -2.90 -28.31 18.24
N GLN A 31 -2.70 -29.53 18.73
CA GLN A 31 -3.45 -30.11 19.83
C GLN A 31 -2.52 -30.79 20.85
N ASN A 32 -2.33 -30.17 22.02
CA ASN A 32 -1.51 -30.69 23.13
C ASN A 32 -0.13 -31.21 22.68
N LEU A 33 0.53 -30.48 21.79
CA LEU A 33 1.80 -30.94 21.21
C LEU A 33 2.95 -30.69 22.20
N ASN A 34 3.67 -31.76 22.52
CA ASN A 34 4.96 -31.73 23.21
C ASN A 34 6.05 -32.12 22.20
N MET A 35 7.18 -31.44 22.22
CA MET A 35 8.29 -31.69 21.30
C MET A 35 9.60 -31.25 21.95
N PHE A 36 10.65 -32.06 21.81
CA PHE A 36 11.97 -31.84 22.38
C PHE A 36 13.05 -32.02 21.31
N VAL A 37 13.75 -30.92 21.01
CA VAL A 37 14.86 -30.91 20.05
C VAL A 37 16.17 -30.65 20.79
N PRO A 38 17.09 -31.62 20.87
CA PRO A 38 18.42 -31.43 21.46
C PRO A 38 19.29 -30.47 20.63
N GLN A 39 20.17 -29.73 21.29
CA GLN A 39 21.18 -28.90 20.60
C GLN A 39 22.16 -29.74 19.77
N GLY A 40 22.61 -29.17 18.64
CA GLY A 40 23.59 -29.81 17.75
C GLY A 40 23.08 -31.04 17.01
N SER A 41 21.75 -31.26 17.00
CA SER A 41 21.12 -32.40 16.36
C SER A 41 20.28 -32.01 15.14
N ILE A 42 20.07 -32.96 14.24
CA ILE A 42 19.11 -32.85 13.14
C ILE A 42 17.80 -33.52 13.57
N TYR A 43 16.73 -32.74 13.55
CA TYR A 43 15.37 -33.17 13.83
C TYR A 43 14.53 -33.21 12.55
N GLY A 44 14.04 -34.40 12.20
CA GLY A 44 13.16 -34.63 11.05
C GLY A 44 11.69 -34.60 11.46
N LEU A 45 10.94 -33.57 11.06
CA LEU A 45 9.50 -33.48 11.27
C LEU A 45 8.75 -34.03 10.06
N LEU A 46 8.24 -35.25 10.18
CA LEU A 46 7.50 -35.98 9.14
C LEU A 46 5.99 -35.87 9.38
N GLY A 47 5.21 -35.72 8.31
CA GLY A 47 3.75 -35.77 8.41
C GLY A 47 3.06 -35.41 7.10
N PRO A 48 1.77 -35.75 6.90
CA PRO A 48 1.05 -35.45 5.67
C PRO A 48 0.81 -33.94 5.50
N SER A 49 0.39 -33.54 4.29
CA SER A 49 0.07 -32.14 4.00
C SER A 49 -1.10 -31.69 4.87
N GLY A 50 -1.02 -30.48 5.41
CA GLY A 50 -2.07 -29.92 6.27
C GLY A 50 -2.07 -30.42 7.73
N CYS A 51 -1.11 -31.24 8.17
CA CYS A 51 -1.09 -31.73 9.56
C CYS A 51 -0.63 -30.70 10.61
N GLY A 52 -0.20 -29.50 10.19
CA GLY A 52 0.21 -28.40 11.09
C GLY A 52 1.72 -28.11 11.14
N LYS A 53 2.58 -28.76 10.35
CA LYS A 53 4.05 -28.58 10.38
C LYS A 53 4.47 -27.12 10.22
N THR A 54 4.07 -26.46 9.13
CA THR A 54 4.41 -25.07 8.87
C THR A 54 3.86 -24.12 9.95
N THR A 55 2.69 -24.43 10.52
CA THR A 55 2.14 -23.68 11.66
C THR A 55 3.03 -23.82 12.90
N LEU A 56 3.48 -25.03 13.22
CA LEU A 56 4.40 -25.30 14.32
C LEU A 56 5.74 -24.56 14.13
N LEU A 57 6.32 -24.62 12.93
CA LEU A 57 7.56 -23.89 12.61
C LEU A 57 7.40 -22.37 12.81
N ARG A 58 6.27 -21.79 12.39
CA ARG A 58 5.98 -20.35 12.61
C ARG A 58 5.85 -20.01 14.10
N CYS A 59 5.31 -20.90 14.92
CA CYS A 59 5.29 -20.73 16.37
C CYS A 59 6.70 -20.77 16.97
N ILE A 60 7.54 -21.73 16.55
CA ILE A 60 8.95 -21.85 16.99
C ILE A 60 9.74 -20.59 16.64
N LEU A 61 9.51 -20.02 15.45
CA LEU A 61 10.14 -18.78 15.00
C LEU A 61 9.60 -17.52 15.70
N GLY A 62 8.59 -17.62 16.57
CA GLY A 62 7.94 -16.46 17.20
C GLY A 62 7.14 -15.60 16.23
N ARG A 63 6.80 -16.13 15.05
CA ARG A 63 6.02 -15.46 14.01
C ARG A 63 4.51 -15.59 14.22
N LEU A 64 4.10 -16.64 14.92
CA LEU A 64 2.71 -16.91 15.28
C LEU A 64 2.61 -17.09 16.80
N SER A 65 1.69 -16.36 17.44
CA SER A 65 1.38 -16.54 18.85
C SER A 65 0.52 -17.79 19.04
N MET A 66 0.74 -18.49 20.16
CA MET A 66 -0.04 -19.68 20.51
C MET A 66 -1.18 -19.32 21.45
N ASP A 67 -2.20 -20.17 21.47
CA ASP A 67 -3.38 -19.92 22.32
C ASP A 67 -3.19 -20.54 23.71
N HIS A 68 -2.50 -21.69 23.79
CA HIS A 68 -2.06 -22.33 25.03
C HIS A 68 -0.70 -23.01 24.87
N GLY A 69 -0.02 -23.23 25.99
CA GLY A 69 1.29 -23.87 26.05
C GLY A 69 2.45 -22.86 25.98
N THR A 70 3.67 -23.38 26.05
CA THR A 70 4.91 -22.58 26.01
C THR A 70 5.92 -23.19 25.05
N ILE A 71 6.60 -22.32 24.28
CA ILE A 71 7.75 -22.69 23.45
C ILE A 71 8.99 -22.01 24.03
N TRP A 72 10.05 -22.78 24.19
CA TRP A 72 11.39 -22.27 24.43
C TRP A 72 12.25 -22.56 23.19
N THR A 73 12.90 -21.54 22.66
CA THR A 73 13.93 -21.68 21.63
C THR A 73 15.24 -21.15 22.20
N LEU A 74 16.32 -21.93 22.08
CA LEU A 74 17.66 -21.61 22.59
C LEU A 74 17.66 -21.06 24.04
N GLY A 75 16.78 -21.62 24.89
CA GLY A 75 16.65 -21.27 26.29
C GLY A 75 15.77 -20.05 26.63
N LYS A 76 15.12 -19.38 25.66
CA LYS A 76 14.17 -18.28 25.93
C LYS A 76 12.90 -18.38 25.07
N LEU A 77 11.86 -17.64 25.44
CA LEU A 77 10.63 -17.54 24.64
C LEU A 77 10.93 -16.83 23.30
N PRO A 78 10.53 -17.40 22.14
CA PRO A 78 10.72 -16.73 20.87
C PRO A 78 9.94 -15.41 20.83
N GLY A 79 10.51 -14.40 20.17
CA GLY A 79 9.96 -13.04 20.15
C GLY A 79 10.28 -12.18 21.38
N THR A 80 11.01 -12.71 22.38
CA THR A 80 11.55 -11.87 23.46
C THR A 80 12.61 -10.90 22.93
N ILE A 81 12.57 -9.67 23.44
CA ILE A 81 13.46 -8.58 23.01
C ILE A 81 14.93 -8.97 23.26
N GLY A 82 15.78 -8.83 22.23
CA GLY A 82 17.20 -9.14 22.31
C GLY A 82 17.53 -10.64 22.32
N HIS A 83 16.56 -11.53 22.10
CA HIS A 83 16.80 -12.98 22.06
C HIS A 83 17.45 -13.46 20.75
N GLY A 84 17.16 -12.83 19.61
CA GLY A 84 17.71 -13.24 18.32
C GLY A 84 16.91 -14.34 17.58
N VAL A 85 15.77 -14.77 18.13
CA VAL A 85 14.77 -15.62 17.45
C VAL A 85 13.39 -14.94 17.59
N PRO A 86 12.84 -14.32 16.54
CA PRO A 86 13.44 -14.12 15.21
C PRO A 86 14.64 -13.16 15.25
N GLY A 87 15.59 -13.32 14.32
CA GLY A 87 16.85 -12.56 14.31
C GLY A 87 18.06 -13.33 13.78
N SER A 88 19.25 -12.89 14.20
CA SER A 88 20.54 -13.45 13.79
C SER A 88 20.82 -14.87 14.29
N MET A 89 20.04 -15.38 15.26
CA MET A 89 20.25 -16.73 15.81
C MET A 89 19.49 -17.81 15.04
N VAL A 90 18.68 -17.45 14.03
CA VAL A 90 17.89 -18.41 13.26
C VAL A 90 18.03 -18.23 11.76
N GLY A 91 18.33 -19.33 11.06
CA GLY A 91 18.21 -19.43 9.60
C GLY A 91 16.87 -20.06 9.24
N TYR A 92 16.19 -19.53 8.22
CA TYR A 92 14.88 -20.04 7.81
C TYR A 92 14.74 -20.14 6.30
N MET A 93 14.33 -21.33 5.85
CA MET A 93 13.84 -21.58 4.51
C MET A 93 12.34 -21.87 4.56
N PRO A 94 11.48 -20.99 3.99
CA PRO A 94 10.05 -21.27 3.86
C PRO A 94 9.76 -22.32 2.77
N GLN A 95 8.53 -22.87 2.80
CA GLN A 95 8.04 -23.85 1.82
C GLN A 95 7.94 -23.25 0.41
N GLU A 96 7.41 -22.03 0.32
CA GLU A 96 7.48 -21.20 -0.89
C GLU A 96 8.90 -20.65 -1.04
N THR A 97 9.40 -20.47 -2.26
CA THR A 97 10.80 -20.05 -2.46
C THR A 97 11.11 -18.70 -1.82
N ALA A 98 10.12 -17.79 -1.74
CA ALA A 98 10.24 -16.46 -1.13
C ALA A 98 11.55 -15.75 -1.52
N LEU A 99 11.72 -15.57 -2.84
CA LEU A 99 12.86 -14.91 -3.48
C LEU A 99 12.38 -13.73 -4.33
N TYR A 100 13.16 -12.64 -4.36
CA TYR A 100 12.90 -11.50 -5.24
C TYR A 100 13.22 -11.89 -6.69
N GLU A 101 12.22 -11.91 -7.57
CA GLU A 101 12.42 -12.34 -8.96
C GLU A 101 13.31 -11.39 -9.78
N ASP A 102 13.36 -10.11 -9.37
CA ASP A 102 14.16 -9.05 -9.99
C ASP A 102 15.66 -9.12 -9.62
N PHE A 103 16.04 -10.02 -8.72
CA PHE A 103 17.42 -10.14 -8.23
C PHE A 103 18.24 -11.17 -9.00
N THR A 104 19.55 -11.01 -8.97
CA THR A 104 20.49 -12.10 -9.29
C THR A 104 20.71 -12.99 -8.07
N ILE A 105 21.33 -14.15 -8.29
CA ILE A 105 21.75 -15.05 -7.20
C ILE A 105 22.70 -14.31 -6.24
N SER A 106 23.70 -13.59 -6.77
CA SER A 106 24.65 -12.83 -5.95
C SER A 106 23.98 -11.76 -5.11
N GLU A 107 23.02 -11.01 -5.67
CA GLU A 107 22.27 -9.97 -4.96
C GLU A 107 21.40 -10.53 -3.85
N THR A 108 20.81 -11.70 -4.07
CA THR A 108 20.02 -12.38 -3.04
C THR A 108 20.87 -12.81 -1.86
N LEU A 109 22.01 -13.46 -2.13
CA LEU A 109 22.93 -13.87 -1.07
C LEU A 109 23.55 -12.65 -0.37
N ASN A 110 23.83 -11.57 -1.11
CA ASN A 110 24.24 -10.28 -0.55
C ASN A 110 23.20 -9.69 0.41
N TYR A 111 21.93 -9.68 0.00
CA TYR A 111 20.84 -9.12 0.78
C TYR A 111 20.68 -9.84 2.13
N PHE A 112 20.57 -11.18 2.11
CA PHE A 112 20.44 -11.95 3.35
C PHE A 112 21.72 -11.90 4.19
N GLY A 113 22.90 -11.94 3.59
CA GLY A 113 24.17 -11.78 4.31
C GLY A 113 24.28 -10.41 5.00
N THR A 114 23.82 -9.34 4.35
CA THR A 114 23.84 -7.97 4.92
C THR A 114 22.84 -7.84 6.07
N ILE A 115 21.63 -8.42 5.95
CA ILE A 115 20.65 -8.44 7.05
C ILE A 115 21.23 -9.15 8.27
N HIS A 116 21.94 -10.26 8.06
CA HIS A 116 22.59 -11.00 9.14
C HIS A 116 23.93 -10.38 9.61
N GLY A 117 24.32 -9.22 9.08
CA GLY A 117 25.50 -8.48 9.52
C GLY A 117 26.85 -9.11 9.11
N MET A 118 26.87 -9.94 8.06
CA MET A 118 28.09 -10.59 7.60
C MET A 118 29.07 -9.61 6.92
N PRO A 119 30.38 -9.65 7.24
CA PRO A 119 31.39 -8.90 6.51
C PRO A 119 31.44 -9.31 5.03
N ARG A 120 31.70 -8.34 4.13
CA ARG A 120 31.70 -8.58 2.68
C ARG A 120 32.68 -9.67 2.23
N ASP A 121 33.86 -9.72 2.83
CA ASP A 121 34.90 -10.69 2.46
C ASP A 121 34.50 -12.13 2.81
N VAL A 122 33.95 -12.31 4.02
CA VAL A 122 33.41 -13.61 4.48
C VAL A 122 32.23 -14.03 3.63
N LEU A 123 31.35 -13.07 3.30
CA LEU A 123 30.17 -13.32 2.49
C LEU A 123 30.55 -13.77 1.07
N GLN A 124 31.60 -13.21 0.47
CA GLN A 124 32.04 -13.61 -0.86
C GLN A 124 32.54 -15.06 -0.88
N GLY A 125 33.41 -15.45 0.06
CA GLY A 125 33.87 -16.84 0.17
C GLY A 125 32.70 -17.81 0.44
N ARG A 126 31.73 -17.39 1.25
CA ARG A 126 30.53 -18.19 1.54
C ARG A 126 29.64 -18.40 0.31
N LYS A 127 29.49 -17.39 -0.55
CA LYS A 127 28.73 -17.53 -1.81
C LYS A 127 29.34 -18.58 -2.72
N GLU A 128 30.65 -18.51 -2.94
CA GLU A 128 31.38 -19.44 -3.81
C GLU A 128 31.23 -20.88 -3.32
N PHE A 129 31.35 -21.08 -2.00
CA PHE A 129 31.09 -22.36 -1.37
C PHE A 129 29.65 -22.86 -1.64
N LEU A 130 28.64 -22.03 -1.40
CA LEU A 130 27.22 -22.43 -1.55
C LEU A 130 26.84 -22.72 -3.01
N ILE A 131 27.43 -22.00 -3.96
CA ILE A 131 27.21 -22.22 -5.40
C ILE A 131 27.71 -23.60 -5.82
N ASN A 132 28.92 -23.97 -5.36
CA ASN A 132 29.50 -25.27 -5.64
C ASN A 132 28.75 -26.41 -4.94
N LEU A 133 28.36 -26.21 -3.67
CA LEU A 133 27.63 -27.19 -2.89
C LEU A 133 26.26 -27.52 -3.50
N LEU A 134 25.52 -26.49 -3.91
CA LEU A 134 24.13 -26.61 -4.36
C LEU A 134 23.97 -26.66 -5.88
N ASP A 135 25.07 -26.75 -6.63
CA ASP A 135 25.08 -26.76 -8.10
C ASP A 135 24.21 -25.62 -8.66
N LEU A 136 24.50 -24.39 -8.21
CA LEU A 136 23.79 -23.19 -8.65
C LEU A 136 24.39 -22.70 -9.98
N PRO A 137 23.58 -22.09 -10.86
CA PRO A 137 24.12 -21.46 -12.06
C PRO A 137 24.95 -20.22 -11.68
N SER A 138 25.50 -19.54 -12.70
CA SER A 138 26.33 -18.35 -12.51
C SER A 138 25.69 -17.32 -11.55
N MET A 139 26.54 -16.65 -10.76
CA MET A 139 26.16 -15.63 -9.78
C MET A 139 25.29 -14.51 -10.35
N ASP A 140 25.46 -14.21 -11.63
CA ASP A 140 24.76 -13.13 -12.34
C ASP A 140 23.42 -13.57 -12.93
N SER A 141 23.06 -14.85 -12.79
CA SER A 141 21.78 -15.37 -13.27
C SER A 141 20.62 -14.70 -12.53
N MET A 142 19.66 -14.16 -13.28
CA MET A 142 18.44 -13.57 -12.74
C MET A 142 17.49 -14.64 -12.21
N ILE A 143 16.90 -14.41 -11.03
CA ILE A 143 16.02 -15.37 -10.37
C ILE A 143 14.79 -15.70 -11.20
N ARG A 144 14.18 -14.71 -11.87
CA ARG A 144 13.04 -14.95 -12.77
C ARG A 144 13.31 -15.97 -13.89
N ASN A 145 14.57 -16.14 -14.31
CA ASN A 145 14.95 -17.05 -15.40
C ASN A 145 15.29 -18.47 -14.90
N LEU A 146 15.31 -18.70 -13.59
CA LEU A 146 15.67 -19.98 -13.00
C LEU A 146 14.49 -20.97 -13.03
N SER A 147 14.79 -22.26 -13.18
CA SER A 147 13.80 -23.31 -13.01
C SER A 147 13.29 -23.37 -11.56
N GLY A 148 12.12 -23.95 -11.32
CA GLY A 148 11.57 -24.08 -9.96
C GLY A 148 12.53 -24.77 -8.97
N GLY A 149 13.21 -25.83 -9.42
CA GLY A 149 14.25 -26.51 -8.64
C GLY A 149 15.44 -25.61 -8.33
N GLN A 150 15.94 -24.85 -9.31
CA GLN A 150 17.03 -23.88 -9.11
C GLN A 150 16.62 -22.77 -8.13
N LYS A 151 15.41 -22.20 -8.26
CA LYS A 151 14.88 -21.21 -7.30
C LYS A 151 14.84 -21.78 -5.89
N ARG A 152 14.44 -23.05 -5.72
CA ARG A 152 14.42 -23.71 -4.40
C ARG A 152 15.83 -23.88 -3.82
N ARG A 153 16.81 -24.27 -4.65
CA ARG A 153 18.23 -24.34 -4.24
C ARG A 153 18.79 -22.97 -3.86
N VAL A 154 18.44 -21.90 -4.57
CA VAL A 154 18.84 -20.52 -4.19
C VAL A 154 18.18 -20.11 -2.87
N SER A 155 16.91 -20.46 -2.65
CA SER A 155 16.23 -20.21 -1.38
C SER A 155 16.91 -20.94 -0.22
N PHE A 156 17.32 -22.19 -0.45
CA PHE A 156 18.07 -22.96 0.51
C PHE A 156 19.46 -22.35 0.79
N ALA A 157 20.17 -21.95 -0.26
CA ALA A 157 21.44 -21.24 -0.15
C ALA A 157 21.30 -20.00 0.75
N ALA A 158 20.27 -19.19 0.53
CA ALA A 158 19.99 -17.99 1.33
C ALA A 158 19.75 -18.28 2.83
N ALA A 159 19.19 -19.45 3.19
CA ALA A 159 19.08 -19.87 4.59
C ALA A 159 20.42 -20.34 5.19
N LEU A 160 21.31 -20.90 4.35
CA LEU A 160 22.65 -21.38 4.71
C LEU A 160 23.77 -20.32 4.62
N VAL A 161 23.46 -19.11 4.14
CA VAL A 161 24.43 -18.00 4.03
C VAL A 161 25.07 -17.73 5.39
N GLN A 162 24.28 -17.69 6.45
CA GLN A 162 24.78 -17.58 7.81
C GLN A 162 25.04 -18.97 8.44
N SER A 163 25.77 -18.98 9.55
CA SER A 163 25.96 -20.14 10.43
C SER A 163 25.22 -19.94 11.76
N PRO A 164 23.88 -20.07 11.80
CA PRO A 164 23.09 -19.80 13.00
C PRO A 164 23.06 -21.02 13.93
N PRO A 165 22.88 -20.83 15.25
CA PRO A 165 22.69 -21.94 16.19
C PRO A 165 21.40 -22.74 15.96
N LEU A 166 20.39 -22.15 15.31
CA LEU A 166 19.16 -22.83 14.90
C LEU A 166 18.91 -22.63 13.40
N LEU A 167 18.69 -23.70 12.66
CA LEU A 167 18.35 -23.69 11.24
C LEU A 167 17.03 -24.42 11.04
N ILE A 168 16.04 -23.76 10.44
CA ILE A 168 14.73 -24.33 10.15
C ILE A 168 14.52 -24.38 8.64
N LEU A 169 14.26 -25.59 8.12
CA LEU A 169 14.14 -25.87 6.70
C LEU A 169 12.78 -26.49 6.39
N ASP A 170 11.91 -25.76 5.72
CA ASP A 170 10.61 -26.29 5.30
C ASP A 170 10.73 -26.98 3.93
N GLU A 171 10.77 -28.30 3.90
CA GLU A 171 10.87 -29.14 2.70
C GLU A 171 12.06 -28.75 1.76
N PRO A 172 13.32 -28.76 2.22
CA PRO A 172 14.45 -28.19 1.48
C PRO A 172 14.82 -28.95 0.18
N THR A 173 14.54 -30.25 0.11
CA THR A 173 15.02 -31.19 -0.91
C THR A 173 13.95 -31.60 -1.93
N VAL A 174 12.74 -31.05 -1.84
CA VAL A 174 11.65 -31.35 -2.79
C VAL A 174 12.05 -30.93 -4.20
N GLY A 175 11.98 -31.87 -5.14
CA GLY A 175 12.36 -31.64 -6.54
C GLY A 175 13.86 -31.56 -6.79
N VAL A 176 14.70 -31.96 -5.81
CA VAL A 176 16.15 -32.08 -5.97
C VAL A 176 16.53 -33.49 -6.39
N ASP A 177 17.47 -33.58 -7.34
CA ASP A 177 18.07 -34.83 -7.81
C ASP A 177 18.64 -35.68 -6.65
N PRO A 178 18.52 -37.03 -6.70
CA PRO A 178 19.00 -37.91 -5.63
C PRO A 178 20.48 -37.75 -5.27
N LEU A 179 21.39 -37.54 -6.23
CA LEU A 179 22.82 -37.40 -5.95
C LEU A 179 23.11 -36.09 -5.22
N LEU A 180 22.46 -35.01 -5.65
CA LEU A 180 22.61 -33.71 -5.01
C LEU A 180 22.00 -33.71 -3.59
N ARG A 181 20.91 -34.44 -3.39
CA ARG A 181 20.31 -34.64 -2.07
C ARG A 181 21.27 -35.30 -1.09
N ILE A 182 22.01 -36.33 -1.51
CA ILE A 182 23.03 -36.99 -0.68
C ILE A 182 24.09 -35.97 -0.25
N ARG A 183 24.64 -35.20 -1.19
CA ARG A 183 25.63 -34.15 -0.88
C ARG A 183 25.10 -33.09 0.09
N ILE A 184 23.86 -32.69 -0.07
CA ILE A 184 23.19 -31.74 0.85
C ILE A 184 23.12 -32.34 2.26
N TRP A 185 22.70 -33.60 2.39
CA TRP A 185 22.58 -34.26 3.68
C TRP A 185 23.92 -34.49 4.36
N GLU A 186 24.95 -34.91 3.60
CA GLU A 186 26.33 -34.98 4.09
C GLU A 186 26.78 -33.63 4.65
N HIS A 187 26.48 -32.54 3.95
CA HIS A 187 26.78 -31.20 4.43
C HIS A 187 25.98 -30.83 5.67
N LEU A 188 24.67 -31.11 5.75
CA LEU A 188 23.85 -30.79 6.93
C LEU A 188 24.34 -31.56 8.17
N LEU A 189 24.73 -32.82 8.01
CA LEU A 189 25.30 -33.64 9.09
C LEU A 189 26.65 -33.09 9.58
N ALA A 190 27.53 -32.71 8.66
CA ALA A 190 28.78 -32.04 9.01
C ALA A 190 28.51 -30.69 9.68
N PHE A 191 27.56 -29.91 9.14
CA PHE A 191 27.19 -28.59 9.64
C PHE A 191 26.64 -28.62 11.06
N ALA A 192 25.78 -29.61 11.38
CA ALA A 192 25.25 -29.81 12.72
C ALA A 192 26.36 -30.17 13.73
N LYS A 193 27.29 -31.06 13.33
CA LYS A 193 28.38 -31.54 14.19
C LYS A 193 29.50 -30.51 14.40
N GLU A 194 29.99 -29.89 13.32
CA GLU A 194 31.15 -28.99 13.37
C GLU A 194 30.79 -27.63 13.99
N TRP A 195 29.60 -27.11 13.70
CA TRP A 195 29.18 -25.76 14.13
C TRP A 195 28.22 -25.78 15.31
N ASN A 196 27.91 -26.96 15.84
CA ASN A 196 26.91 -27.18 16.88
C ASN A 196 25.53 -26.56 16.52
N THR A 197 25.21 -26.55 15.23
CA THR A 197 23.96 -26.00 14.70
C THR A 197 22.85 -27.02 14.89
N THR A 198 21.73 -26.60 15.47
CA THR A 198 20.52 -27.43 15.53
C THR A 198 19.72 -27.25 14.25
N ILE A 199 19.35 -28.34 13.59
CA ILE A 199 18.62 -28.29 12.32
C ILE A 199 17.25 -28.93 12.49
N ILE A 200 16.17 -28.19 12.23
CA ILE A 200 14.82 -28.72 12.14
C ILE A 200 14.43 -28.73 10.66
N LEU A 201 14.20 -29.90 10.09
CA LEU A 201 13.72 -30.02 8.72
C LEU A 201 12.34 -30.67 8.67
N THR A 202 11.46 -30.14 7.85
CA THR A 202 10.24 -30.86 7.46
C THR A 202 10.50 -31.60 6.17
N THR A 203 9.98 -32.81 6.07
CA THR A 203 10.03 -33.57 4.83
C THR A 203 8.78 -34.43 4.70
N HIS A 204 8.44 -34.74 3.46
CA HIS A 204 7.45 -35.76 3.12
C HIS A 204 8.11 -37.07 2.68
N TYR A 205 9.44 -37.09 2.53
CA TYR A 205 10.22 -38.27 2.17
C TYR A 205 10.71 -38.97 3.43
N ILE A 206 10.24 -40.18 3.67
CA ILE A 206 10.53 -40.93 4.89
C ILE A 206 12.01 -41.33 4.97
N GLU A 207 12.62 -41.63 3.81
CA GLU A 207 14.06 -41.89 3.69
C GLU A 207 14.95 -40.72 4.10
N GLU A 208 14.48 -39.48 3.98
CA GLU A 208 15.23 -38.31 4.47
C GLU A 208 15.15 -38.22 5.99
N ALA A 209 13.97 -38.45 6.56
CA ALA A 209 13.79 -38.46 8.00
C ALA A 209 14.65 -39.55 8.67
N ARG A 210 14.87 -40.69 8.00
CA ARG A 210 15.74 -41.76 8.49
C ARG A 210 17.19 -41.32 8.79
N GLN A 211 17.69 -40.29 8.11
CA GLN A 211 19.05 -39.76 8.32
C GLN A 211 19.14 -38.76 9.48
N ALA A 212 18.01 -38.32 10.03
CA ALA A 212 17.97 -37.41 11.16
C ALA A 212 18.38 -38.11 12.47
N ASN A 213 18.87 -37.34 13.43
CA ASN A 213 19.17 -37.85 14.76
C ASN A 213 17.89 -38.24 15.51
N ILE A 214 16.83 -37.45 15.35
CA ILE A 214 15.51 -37.66 15.96
C ILE A 214 14.44 -37.39 14.90
N VAL A 215 13.38 -38.18 14.91
CA VAL A 215 12.22 -38.00 14.03
C VAL A 215 10.97 -37.80 14.85
N GLY A 216 10.23 -36.74 14.50
CA GLY A 216 8.89 -36.48 14.99
C GLY A 216 7.85 -36.83 13.94
N LEU A 217 6.92 -37.72 14.28
CA LEU A 217 5.85 -38.16 13.40
C LEU A 217 4.57 -37.39 13.74
N MET A 218 4.16 -36.45 12.88
CA MET A 218 3.04 -35.55 13.12
C MET A 218 1.83 -35.91 12.26
N ARG A 219 0.63 -35.92 12.87
CA ARG A 219 -0.64 -36.07 12.16
C ARG A 219 -1.74 -35.30 12.88
N ASN A 220 -2.61 -34.62 12.12
CA ASN A 220 -3.80 -33.93 12.64
C ASN A 220 -3.51 -33.02 13.85
N GLY A 221 -2.40 -32.28 13.83
CA GLY A 221 -2.02 -31.37 14.91
C GLY A 221 -1.39 -32.01 16.15
N LYS A 222 -1.20 -33.33 16.17
CA LYS A 222 -0.59 -34.08 17.27
C LYS A 222 0.74 -34.71 16.83
N LEU A 223 1.65 -34.89 17.78
CA LEU A 223 2.85 -35.70 17.60
C LEU A 223 2.52 -37.13 18.04
N LEU A 224 2.61 -38.09 17.12
CA LEU A 224 2.29 -39.50 17.36
C LEU A 224 3.45 -40.22 18.06
N SER A 225 4.67 -39.87 17.68
CA SER A 225 5.90 -40.41 18.26
C SER A 225 7.07 -39.47 18.00
N GLU A 226 8.06 -39.51 18.88
CA GLU A 226 9.28 -38.69 18.85
C GLU A 226 10.43 -39.53 19.42
N SER A 227 11.34 -40.01 18.56
CA SER A 227 12.48 -40.82 18.97
C SER A 227 13.51 -40.90 17.83
N PRO A 228 14.73 -41.39 18.09
CA PRO A 228 15.67 -41.75 17.02
C PRO A 228 15.02 -42.75 16.03
N PRO A 229 15.32 -42.64 14.72
CA PRO A 229 14.73 -43.51 13.69
C PRO A 229 14.92 -45.00 13.98
N GLN A 230 16.11 -45.39 14.44
CA GLN A 230 16.44 -46.78 14.70
C GLN A 230 15.64 -47.35 15.88
N ASP A 231 15.50 -46.56 16.95
CA ASP A 231 14.71 -46.93 18.13
C ASP A 231 13.24 -47.16 17.75
N LEU A 232 12.67 -46.35 16.85
CA LEU A 232 11.31 -46.55 16.36
C LEU A 232 11.16 -47.86 15.57
N ILE A 233 12.13 -48.18 14.71
CA ILE A 233 12.12 -49.43 13.93
C ILE A 233 12.19 -50.64 14.86
N ASP A 234 13.08 -50.58 15.86
CA ASP A 234 13.31 -51.67 16.80
C ASP A 234 12.14 -51.84 17.79
N CYS A 235 11.61 -50.75 18.35
CA CYS A 235 10.49 -50.77 19.29
C CYS A 235 9.19 -51.30 18.66
N TYR A 236 8.91 -50.94 17.40
CA TYR A 236 7.69 -51.39 16.72
C TYR A 236 7.87 -52.70 15.94
N GLN A 237 9.09 -53.26 15.92
CA GLN A 237 9.50 -54.50 15.25
C GLN A 237 9.11 -54.53 13.76
N MET A 238 9.46 -53.45 13.05
CA MET A 238 9.16 -53.29 11.64
C MET A 238 10.44 -53.23 10.80
N PRO A 239 10.41 -53.55 9.50
CA PRO A 239 11.62 -53.55 8.69
C PRO A 239 12.02 -52.14 8.22
N THR A 240 11.06 -51.21 8.14
CA THR A 240 11.31 -49.84 7.67
C THR A 240 10.63 -48.79 8.55
N LEU A 241 11.14 -47.56 8.53
CA LEU A 241 10.50 -46.41 9.19
C LEU A 241 9.12 -46.10 8.58
N GLU A 242 8.93 -46.44 7.30
CA GLU A 242 7.68 -46.28 6.57
C GLU A 242 6.57 -47.15 7.16
N ASP A 243 6.88 -48.42 7.45
CA ASP A 243 5.95 -49.36 8.08
C ASP A 243 5.58 -48.92 9.51
N VAL A 244 6.53 -48.38 10.26
CA VAL A 244 6.26 -47.80 11.59
C VAL A 244 5.30 -46.62 11.48
N PHE A 245 5.54 -45.71 10.54
CA PHE A 245 4.68 -44.55 10.33
C PHE A 245 3.26 -44.97 9.90
N LEU A 246 3.13 -45.96 9.01
CA LEU A 246 1.84 -46.52 8.59
C LEU A 246 1.10 -47.16 9.76
N LYS A 247 1.78 -47.96 10.59
CA LYS A 247 1.19 -48.59 11.78
C LYS A 247 0.65 -47.54 12.76
N LEU A 248 1.45 -46.52 13.06
CA LEU A 248 1.03 -45.41 13.92
C LEU A 248 -0.16 -44.63 13.34
N CYS A 249 -0.19 -44.48 12.02
CA CYS A 249 -1.29 -43.86 11.32
C CYS A 249 -2.60 -44.67 11.42
N VAL A 250 -2.53 -45.99 11.30
CA VAL A 250 -3.71 -46.86 11.45
C VAL A 250 -4.22 -46.79 12.90
N GLN A 251 -3.33 -46.91 13.88
CA GLN A 251 -3.67 -46.83 15.31
C GLN A 251 -4.32 -45.49 15.70
N ASP A 252 -3.84 -44.35 15.17
CA ASP A 252 -4.50 -43.04 15.41
C ASP A 252 -5.89 -42.95 14.76
N SER A 253 -6.10 -43.65 13.63
CA SER A 253 -7.39 -43.65 12.94
C SER A 253 -8.42 -44.51 13.67
N GLU A 254 -8.00 -45.66 14.21
CA GLU A 254 -8.83 -46.56 15.02
C GLU A 254 -9.24 -45.89 16.33
N ARG A 255 -8.29 -45.29 17.07
CA ARG A 255 -8.58 -44.56 18.32
C ARG A 255 -9.61 -43.45 18.14
N ARG A 256 -9.59 -42.75 17.00
CA ARG A 256 -10.59 -41.72 16.68
C ARG A 256 -11.96 -42.29 16.34
N GLY A 257 -12.01 -43.43 15.66
CA GLY A 257 -13.27 -44.14 15.41
C GLY A 257 -13.95 -44.52 16.73
N ASP A 258 -13.17 -45.03 17.69
CA ASP A 258 -13.65 -45.38 19.03
C ASP A 258 -14.08 -44.13 19.83
N ASP A 259 -13.33 -43.02 19.75
CA ASP A 259 -13.68 -41.75 20.40
C ASP A 259 -14.98 -41.13 19.81
N GLU A 260 -15.19 -41.23 18.49
CA GLU A 260 -16.40 -40.74 17.81
C GLU A 260 -17.63 -41.64 18.10
N GLU A 261 -17.46 -42.97 18.16
CA GLU A 261 -18.52 -43.91 18.56
C GLU A 261 -18.88 -43.79 20.05
N GLN A 262 -17.91 -43.54 20.92
CA GLN A 262 -18.17 -43.24 22.34
C GLN A 262 -18.82 -41.87 22.54
N ALA A 263 -18.42 -40.83 21.78
CA ALA A 263 -19.07 -39.52 21.84
C ALA A 263 -20.54 -39.57 21.36
N GLN A 264 -20.84 -40.37 20.33
CA GLN A 264 -22.21 -40.60 19.87
C GLN A 264 -23.02 -41.45 20.86
N SER A 265 -22.42 -42.49 21.45
CA SER A 265 -23.07 -43.31 22.48
C SER A 265 -23.38 -42.52 23.76
N THR A 266 -22.50 -41.60 24.15
CA THR A 266 -22.71 -40.72 25.31
C THR A 266 -23.79 -39.68 25.03
N ALA A 267 -23.89 -39.16 23.80
CA ALA A 267 -24.98 -38.26 23.39
C ALA A 267 -26.35 -38.96 23.36
N VAL A 268 -26.40 -40.26 23.04
CA VAL A 268 -27.64 -41.07 23.10
C VAL A 268 -28.05 -41.38 24.55
N VAL A 269 -27.10 -41.58 25.46
CA VAL A 269 -27.40 -41.85 26.88
C VAL A 269 -27.88 -40.60 27.63
N VAL A 270 -27.39 -39.40 27.28
CA VAL A 270 -27.85 -38.14 27.90
C VAL A 270 -29.30 -37.80 27.52
N HIS A 271 -29.82 -38.31 26.39
CA HIS A 271 -31.22 -38.07 26.03
C HIS A 271 -32.24 -38.98 26.73
N SER A 272 -31.79 -40.06 27.39
CA SER A 272 -32.67 -41.06 28.04
C SER A 272 -32.72 -40.99 29.57
N ILE A 273 -31.99 -40.08 30.22
CA ILE A 273 -32.01 -39.93 31.69
C ILE A 273 -32.39 -38.50 32.07
N ASN A 274 -33.64 -38.13 31.77
CA ASN A 274 -34.34 -37.04 32.46
C ASN A 274 -35.55 -37.64 33.18
N GLY A 275 -35.28 -38.29 34.31
CA GLY A 275 -36.31 -38.90 35.16
C GLY A 275 -35.74 -39.42 36.47
N ALA A 276 -35.95 -38.62 37.53
CA ALA A 276 -35.98 -38.99 38.94
C ALA A 276 -34.65 -39.24 39.73
N VAL A 277 -34.43 -38.32 40.68
CA VAL A 277 -34.16 -38.52 42.13
C VAL A 277 -32.83 -39.16 42.62
N GLU A 278 -32.11 -38.32 43.38
CA GLU A 278 -31.24 -38.48 44.58
C GLU A 278 -30.37 -39.74 44.86
N ARG A 279 -29.10 -39.41 45.18
CA ARG A 279 -28.18 -39.97 46.19
C ARG A 279 -27.89 -41.49 46.22
N ASN A 280 -26.63 -41.86 45.96
CA ASN A 280 -25.70 -42.25 47.03
C ASN A 280 -24.25 -42.43 46.57
N VAL A 281 -23.36 -42.16 47.52
CA VAL A 281 -21.91 -42.29 47.52
C VAL A 281 -21.48 -43.76 47.56
N SER A 282 -20.44 -44.13 46.79
CA SER A 282 -19.30 -44.91 47.30
C SER A 282 -18.20 -45.06 46.25
N SER A 283 -17.01 -44.63 46.65
CA SER A 283 -15.72 -44.91 46.06
C SER A 283 -15.38 -46.39 45.97
N SER A 284 -14.67 -46.78 44.91
CA SER A 284 -13.57 -47.74 45.01
C SER A 284 -12.62 -47.52 43.83
N GLN A 285 -11.45 -46.97 44.16
CA GLN A 285 -10.22 -47.07 43.37
C GLN A 285 -9.87 -48.55 43.20
N GLU A 286 -9.38 -48.91 42.02
CA GLU A 286 -8.30 -49.89 41.88
C GLU A 286 -7.43 -49.50 40.69
N ASP A 287 -6.14 -49.31 41.00
CA ASP A 287 -5.07 -48.87 40.13
C ASP A 287 -4.66 -49.95 39.11
N VAL A 288 -4.24 -49.53 37.91
CA VAL A 288 -3.31 -50.32 37.09
C VAL A 288 -2.14 -49.43 36.68
N VAL A 289 -0.98 -49.87 37.17
CA VAL A 289 0.36 -49.29 37.11
C VAL A 289 0.96 -49.36 35.70
N PHE A 290 1.63 -48.29 35.25
CA PHE A 290 2.79 -48.39 34.38
C PHE A 290 3.93 -47.53 34.92
N SER A 291 5.07 -48.19 35.09
CA SER A 291 6.30 -47.77 35.73
C SER A 291 6.98 -46.60 35.00
N SER A 292 7.07 -45.48 35.70
CA SER A 292 7.96 -44.35 35.41
C SER A 292 9.19 -44.43 36.32
N ASP A 293 10.29 -44.99 35.83
CA ASP A 293 11.64 -44.70 36.32
C ASP A 293 12.35 -44.05 35.12
N SER A 294 12.31 -42.73 34.96
CA SER A 294 13.36 -41.84 35.47
C SER A 294 12.82 -40.41 35.49
N ALA A 295 12.18 -40.00 36.58
CA ALA A 295 11.85 -38.61 36.83
C ALA A 295 13.09 -37.90 37.37
N MET A 296 13.82 -37.21 36.50
CA MET A 296 14.81 -36.24 36.92
C MET A 296 14.06 -35.04 37.50
N LEU A 297 14.30 -34.79 38.79
CA LEU A 297 13.68 -33.74 39.59
C LEU A 297 13.99 -32.35 39.00
N ILE A 298 13.03 -31.77 38.27
CA ILE A 298 13.01 -30.34 38.00
C ILE A 298 12.06 -29.70 39.00
N ASP A 299 12.66 -28.96 39.92
CA ASP A 299 12.05 -28.09 40.92
C ASP A 299 10.94 -27.19 40.30
N GLU A 300 9.69 -27.45 40.67
CA GLU A 300 8.48 -26.72 40.25
C GLU A 300 8.42 -25.27 40.78
N SER A 301 9.47 -24.74 41.40
CA SER A 301 9.46 -23.41 42.03
C SER A 301 9.81 -22.23 41.10
N ARG A 302 10.05 -22.42 39.79
CA ARG A 302 10.23 -21.29 38.85
C ARG A 302 8.91 -20.84 38.24
N HIS A 303 8.27 -19.90 38.93
CA HIS A 303 7.26 -18.96 38.44
C HIS A 303 6.64 -19.26 37.06
N VAL A 304 5.45 -19.85 37.06
CA VAL A 304 4.49 -19.76 35.95
C VAL A 304 4.11 -18.28 35.77
N CYS A 305 4.93 -17.55 35.01
CA CYS A 305 4.58 -16.21 34.55
C CYS A 305 3.53 -16.36 33.45
N LYS A 306 2.26 -16.12 33.80
CA LYS A 306 1.22 -15.77 32.82
C LYS A 306 1.78 -14.65 31.92
N PRO A 307 1.58 -14.69 30.59
CA PRO A 307 1.96 -13.56 29.74
C PRO A 307 1.07 -12.38 30.13
N GLY A 308 1.56 -11.51 31.00
CA GLY A 308 0.97 -10.21 31.25
C GLY A 308 1.13 -9.35 29.98
N PRO A 309 0.24 -8.38 29.73
CA PRO A 309 0.42 -7.45 28.63
C PRO A 309 1.75 -6.73 28.84
N SER A 310 2.69 -6.92 27.90
CA SER A 310 3.97 -6.26 27.94
C SER A 310 3.75 -4.75 27.90
N LYS A 311 3.97 -4.08 29.03
CA LYS A 311 4.02 -2.62 29.10
C LYS A 311 5.17 -2.17 28.21
N LEU A 312 4.85 -1.46 27.12
CA LEU A 312 5.83 -0.81 26.25
C LEU A 312 6.76 0.07 27.10
N ARG A 313 8.06 -0.18 27.05
CA ARG A 313 9.06 0.85 27.34
C ARG A 313 9.44 1.50 26.01
N CYS A 314 9.68 2.81 26.05
CA CYS A 314 9.99 3.64 24.87
C CYS A 314 11.39 3.36 24.26
N SER A 315 12.08 2.31 24.72
CA SER A 315 13.43 1.91 24.31
C SER A 315 13.49 1.03 23.06
N ASP A 316 12.34 0.61 22.52
CA ASP A 316 12.24 -0.53 21.60
C ASP A 316 12.21 -0.15 20.11
N ILE A 317 12.86 0.97 19.75
CA ILE A 317 13.00 1.44 18.36
C ILE A 317 14.50 1.45 18.01
N PHE A 318 15.20 0.33 18.19
CA PHE A 318 16.57 0.22 17.70
C PHE A 318 16.52 -0.09 16.19
N LEU A 319 16.64 0.95 15.36
CA LEU A 319 16.87 0.77 13.94
C LEU A 319 18.29 0.28 13.73
N SER A 320 18.45 -0.84 13.03
CA SER A 320 19.76 -1.26 12.53
C SER A 320 20.05 -0.52 11.22
N PRO A 321 21.11 0.31 11.14
CA PRO A 321 21.50 0.97 9.90
C PRO A 321 21.81 -0.03 8.78
N ALA A 322 22.31 -1.22 9.14
CA ALA A 322 22.60 -2.29 8.19
C ALA A 322 21.31 -2.88 7.59
N HIS A 323 20.27 -3.12 8.41
CA HIS A 323 18.97 -3.56 7.90
C HIS A 323 18.34 -2.52 6.98
N LEU A 324 18.32 -1.26 7.43
CA LEU A 324 17.74 -0.17 6.66
C LEU A 324 18.46 -0.02 5.31
N TRP A 325 19.80 -0.06 5.31
CA TRP A 325 20.59 -0.02 4.09
C TRP A 325 20.30 -1.19 3.15
N ALA A 326 20.25 -2.43 3.67
CA ALA A 326 19.92 -3.61 2.87
C ALA A 326 18.52 -3.51 2.22
N LEU A 327 17.53 -3.05 2.98
CA LEU A 327 16.16 -2.83 2.48
C LEU A 327 16.09 -1.71 1.45
N MET A 328 16.83 -0.62 1.64
CA MET A 328 16.90 0.49 0.68
C MET A 328 17.55 0.05 -0.63
N VAL A 329 18.71 -0.61 -0.58
CA VAL A 329 19.39 -1.17 -1.77
C VAL A 329 18.46 -2.14 -2.49
N LYS A 330 17.76 -2.99 -1.74
CA LYS A 330 16.76 -3.91 -2.30
C LYS A 330 15.68 -3.16 -3.08
N ASN A 331 15.06 -2.15 -2.47
CA ASN A 331 14.00 -1.37 -3.10
C ASN A 331 14.51 -0.61 -4.34
N ILE A 332 15.73 -0.07 -4.30
CA ILE A 332 16.36 0.61 -5.44
C ILE A 332 16.56 -0.35 -6.62
N ILE A 333 17.12 -1.55 -6.37
CA ILE A 333 17.35 -2.56 -7.41
C ILE A 333 16.01 -2.94 -8.08
N ARG A 334 14.95 -3.17 -7.29
CA ARG A 334 13.61 -3.51 -7.83
C ARG A 334 13.05 -2.40 -8.71
N ILE A 335 13.16 -1.14 -8.28
CA ILE A 335 12.66 -0.01 -9.08
C ILE A 335 13.47 0.16 -10.36
N MET A 336 14.81 0.12 -10.29
CA MET A 336 15.68 0.30 -11.45
C MET A 336 15.53 -0.81 -12.50
N ARG A 337 15.27 -2.05 -12.06
CA ARG A 337 15.09 -3.21 -12.95
C ARG A 337 13.68 -3.37 -13.47
N ASN A 338 12.74 -2.53 -13.03
CA ASN A 338 11.40 -2.45 -13.58
C ASN A 338 11.25 -1.17 -14.43
N PRO A 339 11.71 -1.19 -15.70
CA PRO A 339 11.67 -0.01 -16.57
C PRO A 339 10.24 0.43 -16.86
N GLY A 340 9.26 -0.48 -16.83
CA GLY A 340 7.85 -0.15 -17.01
C GLY A 340 7.35 0.77 -15.90
N ILE A 341 7.56 0.39 -14.63
CA ILE A 341 7.19 1.23 -13.48
C ILE A 341 7.92 2.57 -13.56
N LEU A 342 9.24 2.58 -13.82
CA LEU A 342 10.01 3.83 -13.91
C LEU A 342 9.47 4.75 -15.00
N PHE A 343 9.24 4.22 -16.21
CA PHE A 343 8.71 4.97 -17.34
C PHE A 343 7.35 5.60 -17.02
N PHE A 344 6.39 4.79 -16.55
CA PHE A 344 5.06 5.30 -16.23
C PHE A 344 5.08 6.29 -15.07
N THR A 345 5.90 6.05 -14.04
CA THR A 345 6.02 6.94 -12.88
C THR A 345 6.57 8.31 -13.25
N VAL A 346 7.42 8.39 -14.28
CA VAL A 346 8.00 9.66 -14.79
C VAL A 346 7.08 10.32 -15.82
N VAL A 347 6.53 9.56 -16.77
CA VAL A 347 5.78 10.10 -17.92
C VAL A 347 4.35 10.49 -17.56
N ILE A 348 3.66 9.72 -16.72
CA ILE A 348 2.26 9.99 -16.36
C ILE A 348 2.07 11.38 -15.73
N PRO A 349 2.83 11.81 -14.71
CA PRO A 349 2.64 13.15 -14.14
C PRO A 349 2.83 14.27 -15.16
N ILE A 350 3.81 14.14 -16.05
CA ILE A 350 4.06 15.12 -17.14
C ILE A 350 2.87 15.16 -18.10
N LEU A 351 2.40 13.98 -18.52
CA LEU A 351 1.26 13.85 -19.42
C LEU A 351 -0.01 14.44 -18.80
N GLN A 352 -0.32 14.09 -17.55
CA GLN A 352 -1.49 14.60 -16.82
C GLN A 352 -1.46 16.12 -16.70
N THR A 353 -0.30 16.67 -16.30
CA THR A 353 -0.09 18.11 -16.16
C THR A 353 -0.24 18.83 -17.50
N SER A 354 0.34 18.26 -18.56
CA SER A 354 0.29 18.84 -19.91
C SER A 354 -1.11 18.79 -20.49
N LEU A 355 -1.83 17.68 -20.31
CA LEU A 355 -3.21 17.54 -20.74
C LEU A 355 -4.11 18.55 -20.01
N PHE A 356 -3.93 18.72 -18.70
CA PHE A 356 -4.70 19.71 -17.94
C PHE A 356 -4.48 21.13 -18.48
N CYS A 357 -3.22 21.56 -18.63
CA CYS A 357 -2.90 22.93 -19.07
C CYS A 357 -3.29 23.20 -20.54
N LEU A 358 -3.32 22.18 -21.40
CA LEU A 358 -3.71 22.31 -22.80
C LEU A 358 -5.23 22.24 -23.01
N ALA A 359 -5.92 21.37 -22.28
CA ALA A 359 -7.35 21.10 -22.48
C ALA A 359 -8.26 22.06 -21.72
N VAL A 360 -7.80 22.64 -20.60
CA VAL A 360 -8.66 23.41 -19.70
C VAL A 360 -8.32 24.91 -19.79
N GLY A 361 -9.34 25.77 -19.72
CA GLY A 361 -9.20 27.21 -19.41
C GLY A 361 -8.73 28.15 -20.51
N ASN A 362 -8.69 27.72 -21.78
CA ASN A 362 -8.54 28.62 -22.92
C ASN A 362 -9.92 29.11 -23.44
N ASP A 363 -9.95 30.30 -24.05
CA ASP A 363 -11.17 30.87 -24.65
C ASP A 363 -11.74 29.94 -25.76
N PRO A 364 -13.08 29.81 -25.85
CA PRO A 364 -13.71 29.10 -26.95
C PRO A 364 -13.42 29.81 -28.29
N ARG A 365 -13.44 29.03 -29.37
CA ARG A 365 -13.14 29.48 -30.73
C ARG A 365 -14.33 29.25 -31.63
N ASP A 366 -14.51 30.16 -32.59
CA ASP A 366 -15.45 29.97 -33.72
C ASP A 366 -16.90 29.67 -33.28
N LEU A 367 -17.39 30.42 -32.29
CA LEU A 367 -18.76 30.29 -31.81
C LEU A 367 -19.70 31.01 -32.79
N SER A 368 -20.52 30.25 -33.52
CA SER A 368 -21.56 30.77 -34.40
C SER A 368 -22.61 31.57 -33.62
N VAL A 369 -22.72 32.86 -33.90
CA VAL A 369 -23.72 33.77 -33.31
C VAL A 369 -24.47 34.46 -34.43
N ALA A 370 -25.79 34.32 -34.44
CA ALA A 370 -26.65 34.98 -35.42
C ALA A 370 -26.77 36.48 -35.13
N VAL A 371 -26.67 37.30 -36.17
CA VAL A 371 -26.74 38.76 -36.07
C VAL A 371 -27.91 39.26 -36.91
N ALA A 372 -29.00 39.63 -36.24
CA ALA A 372 -30.16 40.29 -36.81
C ALA A 372 -29.98 41.81 -36.72
N ASN A 373 -29.28 42.39 -37.70
CA ASN A 373 -29.07 43.84 -37.76
C ASN A 373 -30.13 44.52 -38.63
N LEU A 374 -31.18 45.04 -38.00
CA LEU A 374 -32.30 45.69 -38.69
C LEU A 374 -32.11 47.21 -38.86
N ASP A 375 -30.98 47.75 -38.38
CA ASP A 375 -30.69 49.18 -38.29
C ASP A 375 -30.57 49.85 -39.67
N HIS A 376 -31.32 50.93 -39.89
CA HIS A 376 -31.34 51.66 -41.16
C HIS A 376 -31.29 53.19 -40.94
N PRO A 377 -30.18 53.87 -41.30
CA PRO A 377 -28.92 53.34 -41.84
C PRO A 377 -28.04 52.67 -40.75
N PRO A 378 -27.31 51.58 -41.08
CA PRO A 378 -26.50 50.83 -40.12
C PRO A 378 -25.14 51.49 -39.87
N ILE A 379 -25.14 52.64 -39.20
CA ILE A 379 -23.93 53.44 -38.97
C ILE A 379 -23.20 52.95 -37.71
N LEU A 380 -23.86 53.04 -36.55
CA LEU A 380 -23.31 52.65 -35.26
C LEU A 380 -23.35 51.13 -35.03
N SER A 381 -24.41 50.46 -35.51
CA SER A 381 -24.53 49.00 -35.44
C SER A 381 -23.34 48.29 -36.08
N LYS A 382 -22.96 48.71 -37.30
CA LYS A 382 -21.80 48.15 -38.02
C LYS A 382 -20.48 48.40 -37.30
N LEU A 383 -20.30 49.58 -36.70
CA LEU A 383 -19.09 49.92 -35.94
C LEU A 383 -18.94 49.08 -34.68
N TYR A 384 -20.04 48.80 -33.98
CA TYR A 384 -20.04 47.91 -32.81
C TYR A 384 -19.76 46.45 -33.21
N LEU A 385 -20.42 45.93 -34.25
CA LEU A 385 -20.17 44.56 -34.75
C LEU A 385 -18.71 44.35 -35.18
N GLN A 386 -18.03 45.40 -35.66
CA GLN A 386 -16.59 45.37 -35.97
C GLN A 386 -15.68 45.30 -34.74
N GLN A 387 -16.18 45.64 -33.53
CA GLN A 387 -15.42 45.50 -32.29
C GLN A 387 -15.54 44.11 -31.66
N ILE A 388 -16.47 43.27 -32.14
CA ILE A 388 -16.63 41.90 -31.66
C ILE A 388 -15.42 41.06 -32.13
N ASP A 389 -14.86 40.29 -31.21
CA ASP A 389 -13.71 39.43 -31.46
C ASP A 389 -14.05 38.27 -32.41
N ASN A 390 -13.55 38.36 -33.65
CA ASN A 390 -13.74 37.34 -34.68
C ASN A 390 -13.02 36.01 -34.40
N TYR A 391 -12.13 35.96 -33.40
CA TYR A 391 -11.49 34.70 -32.99
C TYR A 391 -12.44 33.80 -32.20
N THR A 392 -13.20 34.39 -31.28
CA THR A 392 -14.17 33.68 -30.44
C THR A 392 -15.56 33.66 -31.07
N VAL A 393 -16.00 34.74 -31.73
CA VAL A 393 -17.37 34.89 -32.23
C VAL A 393 -17.40 34.92 -33.76
N HIS A 394 -18.01 33.91 -34.35
CA HIS A 394 -18.29 33.86 -35.78
C HIS A 394 -19.68 34.43 -36.07
N GLN A 395 -19.70 35.66 -36.59
CA GLN A 395 -20.93 36.43 -36.81
C GLN A 395 -21.65 35.97 -38.09
N ILE A 396 -22.87 35.44 -37.97
CA ILE A 396 -23.68 34.96 -39.10
C ILE A 396 -24.87 35.91 -39.30
N PRO A 397 -24.96 36.66 -40.40
CA PRO A 397 -26.06 37.58 -40.64
C PRO A 397 -27.37 36.81 -40.85
N VAL A 398 -28.45 37.26 -40.20
CA VAL A 398 -29.82 36.73 -40.37
C VAL A 398 -30.81 37.87 -40.59
N ASP A 399 -31.83 37.64 -41.42
CA ASP A 399 -32.76 38.70 -41.84
C ASP A 399 -33.75 39.10 -40.73
N THR A 400 -34.07 38.20 -39.80
CA THR A 400 -35.07 38.45 -38.75
C THR A 400 -34.69 37.78 -37.43
N LEU A 401 -35.16 38.36 -36.32
CA LEU A 401 -35.01 37.80 -34.98
C LEU A 401 -35.59 36.39 -34.87
N SER A 402 -36.74 36.14 -35.52
CA SER A 402 -37.42 34.84 -35.46
C SER A 402 -36.59 33.73 -36.11
N LEU A 403 -35.95 34.01 -37.25
CA LEU A 403 -35.02 33.08 -37.89
C LEU A 403 -33.79 32.83 -37.02
N GLY A 404 -33.20 33.88 -36.44
CA GLY A 404 -32.09 33.73 -35.50
C GLY A 404 -32.46 32.85 -34.29
N LYS A 405 -33.61 33.12 -33.66
CA LYS A 405 -34.12 32.33 -32.52
C LYS A 405 -34.47 30.90 -32.91
N ALA A 406 -34.99 30.68 -34.12
CA ALA A 406 -35.20 29.35 -34.66
C ALA A 406 -33.87 28.60 -34.83
N GLY A 407 -32.83 29.29 -35.33
CA GLY A 407 -31.46 28.77 -35.45
C GLY A 407 -30.83 28.38 -34.11
N VAL A 408 -31.04 29.17 -33.05
CA VAL A 408 -30.62 28.76 -31.69
C VAL A 408 -31.39 27.53 -31.23
N ARG A 409 -32.71 27.48 -31.46
CA ARG A 409 -33.53 26.32 -31.08
C ARG A 409 -33.18 25.04 -31.85
N SER A 410 -32.70 25.15 -33.08
CA SER A 410 -32.20 24.03 -33.88
C SER A 410 -30.74 23.67 -33.58
N GLY A 411 -30.03 24.46 -32.76
CA GLY A 411 -28.62 24.25 -32.42
C GLY A 411 -27.63 24.75 -33.47
N GLU A 412 -28.07 25.58 -34.41
CA GLU A 412 -27.22 26.18 -35.44
C GLU A 412 -26.37 27.34 -34.89
N TYR A 413 -26.89 28.07 -33.88
CA TYR A 413 -26.23 29.22 -33.27
C TYR A 413 -26.21 29.11 -31.74
N TRP A 414 -25.14 29.59 -31.11
CA TRP A 414 -25.02 29.68 -29.64
C TRP A 414 -25.75 30.90 -29.06
N GLY A 415 -26.18 31.82 -29.91
CA GLY A 415 -26.96 32.98 -29.51
C GLY A 415 -27.37 33.85 -30.69
N VAL A 416 -28.19 34.85 -30.40
CA VAL A 416 -28.66 35.86 -31.36
C VAL A 416 -28.40 37.25 -30.78
N ILE A 417 -27.81 38.11 -31.61
CA ILE A 417 -27.66 39.54 -31.36
C ILE A 417 -28.68 40.25 -32.25
N GLU A 418 -29.55 41.06 -31.65
CA GLU A 418 -30.55 41.86 -32.34
C GLU A 418 -30.30 43.34 -32.12
N MET A 419 -30.33 44.09 -33.21
CA MET A 419 -30.33 45.56 -33.22
C MET A 419 -31.58 46.04 -33.93
N GLY A 420 -32.36 46.88 -33.26
CA GLY A 420 -33.62 47.41 -33.78
C GLY A 420 -33.43 48.35 -34.98
N ALA A 421 -34.54 48.63 -35.68
CA ALA A 421 -34.50 49.40 -36.94
C ALA A 421 -33.96 50.83 -36.82
N ASN A 422 -34.10 51.44 -35.64
CA ASN A 422 -33.62 52.79 -35.33
C ASN A 422 -32.42 52.80 -34.38
N PHE A 423 -31.69 51.68 -34.25
CA PHE A 423 -30.62 51.52 -33.26
C PHE A 423 -29.60 52.67 -33.29
N SER A 424 -29.05 53.01 -34.46
CA SER A 424 -28.05 54.07 -34.59
C SER A 424 -28.59 55.43 -34.15
N VAL A 425 -29.82 55.75 -34.55
CA VAL A 425 -30.45 57.05 -34.28
C VAL A 425 -30.80 57.16 -32.80
N ASP A 426 -31.40 56.12 -32.22
CA ASP A 426 -31.88 56.14 -30.84
C ASP A 426 -30.73 56.01 -29.83
N LEU A 427 -29.65 55.30 -30.17
CA LEU A 427 -28.42 55.28 -29.38
C LEU A 427 -27.75 56.67 -29.34
N LEU A 428 -27.72 57.38 -30.47
CA LEU A 428 -27.22 58.76 -30.52
C LEU A 428 -28.08 59.72 -29.68
N LYS A 429 -29.41 59.65 -29.81
CA LYS A 429 -30.33 60.43 -28.97
C LYS A 429 -30.13 60.12 -27.49
N ARG A 430 -29.87 58.86 -27.14
CA ARG A 430 -29.60 58.43 -25.77
C ARG A 430 -28.30 59.03 -25.24
N PHE A 431 -27.26 59.17 -26.06
CA PHE A 431 -26.02 59.85 -25.67
C PHE A 431 -26.18 61.38 -25.56
N GLN A 432 -27.06 61.99 -26.36
CA GLN A 432 -27.28 63.44 -26.35
C GLN A 432 -28.24 63.89 -25.23
N ASN A 433 -29.30 63.13 -24.96
CA ASN A 433 -30.38 63.49 -24.02
C ASN A 433 -30.46 62.48 -22.86
N TYR A 434 -29.37 62.37 -22.08
CA TYR A 434 -29.25 61.39 -21.00
C TYR A 434 -30.34 61.51 -19.91
N SER A 435 -30.89 62.71 -19.67
CA SER A 435 -31.84 62.98 -18.59
C SER A 435 -33.32 62.85 -18.97
N SER A 436 -33.65 62.75 -20.26
CA SER A 436 -35.03 62.83 -20.76
C SER A 436 -35.33 61.89 -21.93
N ALA A 437 -34.53 60.83 -22.08
CA ALA A 437 -34.80 59.78 -23.06
C ALA A 437 -36.06 58.99 -22.67
N ASP A 438 -36.99 58.86 -23.60
CA ASP A 438 -38.19 58.04 -23.44
C ASP A 438 -37.86 56.55 -23.55
N ASN A 439 -38.71 55.70 -22.95
CA ASN A 439 -38.48 54.25 -22.91
C ASN A 439 -38.36 53.61 -24.31
N ALA A 440 -39.02 54.18 -25.33
CA ALA A 440 -38.90 53.67 -26.69
C ALA A 440 -37.51 53.94 -27.28
N THR A 441 -36.96 55.14 -27.07
CA THR A 441 -35.57 55.46 -27.44
C THR A 441 -34.57 54.58 -26.69
N ILE A 442 -34.79 54.33 -25.39
CA ILE A 442 -33.90 53.46 -24.59
C ILE A 442 -33.90 52.02 -25.12
N GLN A 443 -35.08 51.47 -25.43
CA GLN A 443 -35.21 50.11 -25.96
C GLN A 443 -34.71 50.00 -27.41
N GLY A 444 -34.97 51.02 -28.25
CA GLY A 444 -34.53 51.09 -29.63
C GLY A 444 -33.01 51.19 -29.78
N GLY A 445 -32.35 51.95 -28.91
CA GLY A 445 -30.89 52.07 -28.84
C GLY A 445 -30.17 50.97 -28.04
N SER A 446 -30.85 49.90 -27.63
CA SER A 446 -30.24 48.78 -26.89
C SER A 446 -29.91 47.61 -27.82
N VAL A 447 -28.79 46.94 -27.56
CA VAL A 447 -28.45 45.66 -28.21
C VAL A 447 -29.13 44.54 -27.41
N HIS A 448 -29.98 43.76 -28.06
CA HIS A 448 -30.68 42.65 -27.41
C HIS A 448 -29.95 41.34 -27.72
N VAL A 449 -29.53 40.63 -26.67
CA VAL A 449 -28.75 39.39 -26.83
C VAL A 449 -29.53 38.23 -26.21
N TYR A 450 -29.71 37.16 -26.98
CA TYR A 450 -30.38 35.93 -26.55
C TYR A 450 -29.38 34.79 -26.67
N LEU A 451 -28.90 34.27 -25.54
CA LEU A 451 -27.88 33.22 -25.50
C LEU A 451 -28.50 31.85 -25.21
N ASP A 452 -27.90 30.80 -25.76
CA ASP A 452 -28.11 29.44 -25.29
C ASP A 452 -27.36 29.23 -23.96
N MET A 453 -28.12 29.03 -22.89
CA MET A 453 -27.59 28.84 -21.53
C MET A 453 -27.31 27.36 -21.19
N THR A 454 -27.56 26.42 -22.10
CA THR A 454 -27.31 24.99 -21.87
C THR A 454 -25.82 24.69 -21.65
N ASN A 455 -24.94 25.48 -22.26
CA ASN A 455 -23.51 25.50 -21.96
C ASN A 455 -23.13 26.85 -21.32
N SER A 456 -23.11 26.87 -19.99
CA SER A 456 -22.84 28.08 -19.21
C SER A 456 -21.47 28.70 -19.49
N GLN A 457 -20.45 27.90 -19.81
CA GLN A 457 -19.11 28.41 -20.11
C GLN A 457 -19.10 29.18 -21.43
N ILE A 458 -19.78 28.66 -22.46
CA ILE A 458 -19.93 29.36 -23.74
C ILE A 458 -20.74 30.65 -23.54
N ALA A 459 -21.87 30.57 -22.84
CA ALA A 459 -22.73 31.72 -22.61
C ALA A 459 -22.02 32.86 -21.85
N ILE A 460 -21.32 32.55 -20.76
CA ILE A 460 -20.55 33.53 -19.97
C ILE A 460 -19.43 34.13 -20.84
N SER A 461 -18.72 33.29 -21.61
CA SER A 461 -17.68 33.78 -22.53
C SER A 461 -18.25 34.72 -23.58
N LEU A 462 -19.40 34.41 -24.20
CA LEU A 462 -20.06 35.29 -25.16
C LEU A 462 -20.49 36.59 -24.51
N GLN A 463 -21.12 36.54 -23.33
CA GLN A 463 -21.53 37.74 -22.59
C GLN A 463 -20.33 38.66 -22.31
N GLN A 464 -19.21 38.10 -21.84
CA GLN A 464 -18.00 38.86 -21.57
C GLN A 464 -17.43 39.50 -22.85
N LYS A 465 -17.30 38.74 -23.95
CA LYS A 465 -16.76 39.26 -25.21
C LYS A 465 -17.65 40.34 -25.83
N LEU A 466 -18.97 40.21 -25.73
CA LEU A 466 -19.91 41.23 -26.22
C LEU A 466 -19.83 42.51 -25.38
N LEU A 467 -19.68 42.39 -24.06
CA LEU A 467 -19.50 43.56 -23.20
C LEU A 467 -18.16 44.26 -23.46
N GLU A 468 -17.07 43.50 -23.61
CA GLU A 468 -15.74 44.03 -23.98
C GLU A 468 -15.80 44.74 -25.36
N ALA A 469 -16.50 44.16 -26.34
CA ALA A 469 -16.73 44.79 -27.64
C ALA A 469 -17.49 46.12 -27.52
N PHE A 470 -18.48 46.19 -26.63
CA PHE A 470 -19.27 47.41 -26.43
C PHE A 470 -18.44 48.51 -25.78
N GLN A 471 -17.63 48.17 -24.77
CA GLN A 471 -16.68 49.10 -24.14
C GLN A 471 -15.67 49.65 -25.16
N ASN A 472 -15.10 48.79 -26.00
CA ASN A 472 -14.18 49.22 -27.06
C ASN A 472 -14.87 50.12 -28.10
N PHE A 473 -16.15 49.85 -28.39
CA PHE A 473 -16.97 50.65 -29.28
C PHE A 473 -17.24 52.05 -28.70
N THR A 474 -17.64 52.16 -27.44
CA THR A 474 -17.91 53.45 -26.78
C THR A 474 -16.65 54.29 -26.61
N GLN A 475 -15.50 53.67 -26.32
CA GLN A 475 -14.19 54.34 -26.27
C GLN A 475 -13.78 54.98 -27.60
N LYS A 476 -14.16 54.39 -28.73
CA LYS A 476 -13.86 54.95 -30.06
C LYS A 476 -14.86 56.02 -30.49
N LEU A 477 -16.11 55.93 -30.04
CA LEU A 477 -17.19 56.79 -30.49
C LEU A 477 -17.31 58.09 -29.67
N LEU A 478 -17.09 58.01 -28.35
CA LEU A 478 -17.36 59.12 -27.43
C LEU A 478 -16.07 59.78 -26.95
N PRO A 479 -15.99 61.12 -26.91
CA PRO A 479 -14.85 61.82 -26.35
C PRO A 479 -14.71 61.61 -24.83
N ASN A 480 -15.83 61.34 -24.13
CA ASN A 480 -15.83 60.85 -22.76
C ASN A 480 -16.57 59.51 -22.70
N PRO A 481 -15.87 58.36 -22.71
CA PRO A 481 -16.49 57.03 -22.74
C PRO A 481 -17.23 56.67 -21.46
N GLN A 482 -16.92 57.31 -20.33
CA GLN A 482 -17.58 57.07 -19.03
C GLN A 482 -19.07 57.39 -19.05
N ILE A 483 -19.56 58.13 -20.05
CA ILE A 483 -20.98 58.46 -20.23
C ILE A 483 -21.80 57.23 -20.65
N ALA A 484 -21.17 56.26 -21.33
CA ALA A 484 -21.85 55.09 -21.89
C ALA A 484 -21.45 53.76 -21.24
N GLU A 485 -20.42 53.77 -20.37
CA GLU A 485 -20.01 52.60 -19.61
C GLU A 485 -20.98 52.33 -18.45
N ILE A 486 -21.02 51.07 -18.00
CA ILE A 486 -21.74 50.71 -16.77
C ILE A 486 -21.10 51.52 -15.62
N PRO A 487 -21.87 52.14 -14.70
CA PRO A 487 -21.36 52.96 -13.61
C PRO A 487 -20.71 52.13 -12.48
N VAL A 488 -19.92 51.12 -12.88
CA VAL A 488 -19.14 50.23 -12.04
C VAL A 488 -17.75 50.18 -12.68
N VAL A 489 -16.80 50.87 -12.05
CA VAL A 489 -15.40 50.89 -12.49
C VAL A 489 -14.66 49.79 -11.75
N PHE A 490 -14.14 48.82 -12.51
CA PHE A 490 -13.22 47.83 -11.98
C PHE A 490 -11.80 48.38 -12.13
N GLU A 491 -11.22 48.79 -11.00
CA GLU A 491 -9.81 49.19 -10.93
C GLU A 491 -8.87 48.00 -11.22
N PRO A 492 -7.60 48.26 -11.57
CA PRO A 492 -6.61 47.20 -11.72
C PRO A 492 -6.61 46.25 -10.51
N PRO A 493 -6.57 44.92 -10.75
CA PRO A 493 -6.69 43.96 -9.66
C PRO A 493 -5.51 44.06 -8.70
N ILE A 494 -5.79 43.92 -7.40
CA ILE A 494 -4.75 43.91 -6.35
C ILE A 494 -3.82 42.70 -6.53
N TYR A 495 -4.37 41.55 -6.93
CA TYR A 495 -3.63 40.32 -7.20
C TYR A 495 -4.10 39.70 -8.52
N GLY A 496 -3.16 39.12 -9.27
CA GLY A 496 -3.42 38.49 -10.56
C GLY A 496 -3.52 39.48 -11.73
N SER A 497 -3.90 38.98 -12.89
CA SER A 497 -4.05 39.76 -14.12
C SER A 497 -5.51 40.16 -14.35
N THR A 498 -5.75 41.20 -15.14
CA THR A 498 -7.11 41.63 -15.55
C THR A 498 -7.84 40.56 -16.37
N ARG A 499 -7.09 39.64 -17.00
CA ARG A 499 -7.62 38.48 -17.73
C ARG A 499 -7.04 37.20 -17.12
N THR A 500 -7.70 36.69 -16.09
CA THR A 500 -7.31 35.43 -15.43
C THR A 500 -7.83 34.23 -16.21
N LYS A 501 -6.98 33.23 -16.44
CA LYS A 501 -7.43 31.95 -16.98
C LYS A 501 -7.89 31.03 -15.85
N PHE A 502 -8.84 30.16 -16.15
CA PHE A 502 -9.25 29.13 -15.19
C PHE A 502 -8.09 28.20 -14.80
N VAL A 503 -7.13 27.98 -15.71
CA VAL A 503 -5.90 27.22 -15.41
C VAL A 503 -5.12 27.82 -14.25
N ASP A 504 -5.00 29.15 -14.18
CA ASP A 504 -4.23 29.84 -13.13
C ASP A 504 -4.84 29.59 -11.74
N PHE A 505 -6.16 29.44 -11.67
CA PHE A 505 -6.89 29.13 -10.45
C PHE A 505 -6.76 27.66 -10.02
N ALA A 506 -6.87 26.73 -10.97
CA ALA A 506 -6.99 25.30 -10.69
C ALA A 506 -5.63 24.56 -10.67
N ALA A 507 -4.61 25.08 -11.36
CA ALA A 507 -3.29 24.43 -11.45
C ALA A 507 -2.63 24.11 -10.10
N PRO A 508 -2.62 25.00 -9.08
CA PRO A 508 -2.03 24.68 -7.76
C PRO A 508 -2.61 23.40 -7.17
N GLY A 509 -3.93 23.24 -7.24
CA GLY A 509 -4.60 22.05 -6.72
C GLY A 509 -4.26 20.79 -7.50
N ILE A 510 -4.26 20.89 -8.84
CA ILE A 510 -3.92 19.75 -9.71
C ILE A 510 -2.49 19.26 -9.47
N ILE A 511 -1.52 20.16 -9.23
CA ILE A 511 -0.15 19.79 -8.84
C ILE A 511 -0.15 18.88 -7.63
N LEU A 512 -0.79 19.32 -6.55
CA LEU A 512 -0.79 18.59 -5.28
C LEU A 512 -1.56 17.29 -5.39
N THR A 513 -2.66 17.24 -6.14
CA THR A 513 -3.40 16.00 -6.42
C THR A 513 -2.54 14.99 -7.18
N ILE A 514 -1.88 15.40 -8.27
CA ILE A 514 -1.02 14.51 -9.06
C ILE A 514 0.09 13.93 -8.17
N ILE A 515 0.78 14.78 -7.41
CA ILE A 515 1.88 14.36 -6.52
C ILE A 515 1.37 13.39 -5.45
N PHE A 516 0.27 13.73 -4.76
CA PHE A 516 -0.29 12.93 -3.67
C PHE A 516 -0.71 11.54 -4.14
N PHE A 517 -1.46 11.44 -5.24
CA PHE A 517 -1.98 10.15 -5.71
C PHE A 517 -0.92 9.27 -6.37
N LEU A 518 0.07 9.84 -7.04
CA LEU A 518 1.19 9.07 -7.57
C LEU A 518 2.06 8.49 -6.44
N ALA A 519 2.38 9.31 -5.44
CA ALA A 519 3.15 8.88 -4.29
C ALA A 519 2.41 7.79 -3.49
N MET A 520 1.08 7.94 -3.34
CA MET A 520 0.21 6.93 -2.74
C MET A 520 0.21 5.61 -3.50
N GLY A 521 -0.05 5.65 -4.82
CA GLY A 521 -0.23 4.45 -5.64
C GLY A 521 1.01 3.57 -5.68
N VAL A 522 2.19 4.16 -5.89
CA VAL A 522 3.47 3.44 -5.92
C VAL A 522 3.76 2.77 -4.58
N THR A 523 3.58 3.51 -3.47
CA THR A 523 3.85 3.00 -2.11
C THR A 523 2.89 1.87 -1.74
N ALA A 524 1.60 2.05 -2.02
CA ALA A 524 0.57 1.09 -1.68
C ALA A 524 0.74 -0.24 -2.44
N LEU A 525 0.99 -0.17 -3.76
CA LEU A 525 1.16 -1.36 -4.59
C LEU A 525 2.41 -2.15 -4.20
N SER A 526 3.55 -1.48 -4.02
CA SER A 526 4.82 -2.13 -3.70
C SER A 526 4.75 -2.97 -2.42
N LEU A 527 4.13 -2.43 -1.36
CA LEU A 527 4.00 -3.14 -0.09
C LEU A 527 3.03 -4.33 -0.16
N VAL A 528 1.94 -4.21 -0.92
CA VAL A 528 0.95 -5.29 -1.08
C VAL A 528 1.54 -6.45 -1.88
N THR A 529 2.26 -6.16 -2.96
CA THR A 529 2.95 -7.18 -3.77
C THR A 529 4.00 -7.92 -2.93
N GLU A 530 4.82 -7.20 -2.16
CA GLU A 530 5.84 -7.83 -1.29
C GLU A 530 5.23 -8.73 -0.20
N ARG A 531 4.04 -8.37 0.30
CA ARG A 531 3.29 -9.21 1.24
C ARG A 531 2.77 -10.48 0.58
N LYS A 532 2.23 -10.36 -0.64
CA LYS A 532 1.65 -11.49 -1.38
C LYS A 532 2.69 -12.55 -1.77
N GLU A 533 3.92 -12.13 -2.02
CA GLU A 533 5.05 -12.99 -2.40
C GLU A 533 5.70 -13.74 -1.21
N GLY A 534 5.21 -13.55 0.04
CA GLY A 534 5.76 -14.21 1.24
C GLY A 534 7.13 -13.66 1.70
N LEU A 535 7.64 -12.63 1.02
CA LEU A 535 8.98 -12.06 1.23
C LEU A 535 9.12 -11.32 2.57
N LEU A 536 8.02 -10.74 3.06
CA LEU A 536 7.97 -10.06 4.35
C LEU A 536 8.20 -11.03 5.51
N ASP A 537 7.59 -12.22 5.47
CA ASP A 537 7.75 -13.21 6.54
C ASP A 537 9.19 -13.67 6.67
N ARG A 538 9.87 -13.91 5.55
CA ARG A 538 11.27 -14.29 5.54
C ARG A 538 12.17 -13.19 6.11
N SER A 539 11.93 -11.92 5.73
CA SER A 539 12.70 -10.78 6.24
C SER A 539 12.45 -10.55 7.74
N TRP A 540 11.22 -10.76 8.21
CA TRP A 540 10.89 -10.67 9.63
C TRP A 540 11.52 -11.77 10.47
N VAL A 541 11.65 -13.00 9.94
CA VAL A 541 12.37 -14.08 10.62
C VAL A 541 13.86 -13.78 10.75
N ALA A 542 14.44 -13.10 9.76
CA ALA A 542 15.83 -12.65 9.80
C ALA A 542 16.08 -11.50 10.82
N GLY A 543 15.04 -10.98 11.48
CA GLY A 543 15.15 -9.93 12.51
C GLY A 543 14.85 -8.52 12.02
N VAL A 544 14.41 -8.35 10.77
CA VAL A 544 13.99 -7.05 10.26
C VAL A 544 12.66 -6.67 10.91
N SER A 545 12.55 -5.46 11.43
CA SER A 545 11.31 -4.94 12.01
C SER A 545 10.32 -4.45 10.93
N SER A 546 9.03 -4.50 11.23
CA SER A 546 8.00 -3.96 10.32
C SER A 546 8.20 -2.45 10.06
N THR A 547 8.70 -1.72 11.05
CA THR A 547 9.00 -0.28 10.95
C THR A 547 10.20 0.01 10.04
N GLU A 548 11.25 -0.81 10.07
CA GLU A 548 12.39 -0.69 9.14
C GLU A 548 11.96 -0.90 7.70
N VAL A 549 11.10 -1.89 7.44
CA VAL A 549 10.54 -2.15 6.09
C VAL A 549 9.75 -0.94 5.59
N MET A 550 8.86 -0.40 6.42
CA MET A 550 8.04 0.76 6.06
C MET A 550 8.91 2.00 5.82
N LEU A 551 9.89 2.26 6.69
CA LEU A 551 10.78 3.41 6.54
C LEU A 551 11.65 3.29 5.28
N ALA A 552 12.21 2.11 4.99
CA ALA A 552 12.97 1.88 3.78
C ALA A 552 12.15 2.13 2.51
N HIS A 553 10.86 1.75 2.52
CA HIS A 553 9.93 2.06 1.44
C HIS A 553 9.72 3.56 1.30
N ILE A 554 9.32 4.26 2.37
CA ILE A 554 9.10 5.73 2.37
C ILE A 554 10.33 6.47 1.84
N LEU A 555 11.54 6.11 2.29
CA LEU A 555 12.77 6.78 1.88
C LEU A 555 13.04 6.61 0.38
N VAL A 556 12.93 5.38 -0.14
CA VAL A 556 13.22 5.10 -1.55
C VAL A 556 12.14 5.64 -2.48
N THR A 557 10.86 5.46 -2.14
CA THR A 557 9.77 6.06 -2.91
C THR A 557 9.76 7.58 -2.79
N GLY A 558 10.22 8.13 -1.67
CA GLY A 558 10.42 9.57 -1.44
C GLY A 558 11.37 10.19 -2.44
N LEU A 559 12.51 9.54 -2.70
CA LEU A 559 13.46 9.98 -3.73
C LEU A 559 12.81 10.02 -5.12
N LEU A 560 12.00 9.01 -5.45
CA LEU A 560 11.26 8.96 -6.71
C LEU A 560 10.20 10.07 -6.79
N THR A 561 9.47 10.33 -5.71
CA THR A 561 8.49 11.41 -5.63
C THR A 561 9.15 12.79 -5.77
N ILE A 562 10.36 12.99 -5.24
CA ILE A 562 11.12 14.24 -5.45
C ILE A 562 11.40 14.47 -6.94
N ILE A 563 11.81 13.44 -7.68
CA ILE A 563 12.02 13.53 -9.13
C ILE A 563 10.71 13.92 -9.84
N GLN A 564 9.59 13.30 -9.46
CA GLN A 564 8.27 13.65 -10.02
C GLN A 564 7.88 15.10 -9.74
N ILE A 565 8.11 15.59 -8.51
CA ILE A 565 7.82 16.97 -8.10
C ILE A 565 8.61 17.94 -8.95
N ILE A 566 9.92 17.70 -9.13
CA ILE A 566 10.78 18.55 -9.96
C ILE A 566 10.23 18.60 -11.39
N LEU A 567 9.87 17.46 -11.97
CA LEU A 567 9.33 17.40 -13.34
C LEU A 567 8.01 18.16 -13.48
N VAL A 568 7.05 17.96 -12.55
CA VAL A 568 5.76 18.66 -12.57
C VAL A 568 5.95 20.17 -12.44
N LEU A 569 6.82 20.62 -11.52
CA LEU A 569 7.10 22.04 -11.32
C LEU A 569 7.80 22.67 -12.53
N VAL A 570 8.76 21.98 -13.17
CA VAL A 570 9.41 22.45 -14.39
C VAL A 570 8.38 22.62 -15.52
N PHE A 571 7.48 21.67 -15.71
CA PHE A 571 6.45 21.78 -16.75
C PHE A 571 5.49 22.95 -16.48
N ILE A 572 5.03 23.11 -15.25
CA ILE A 572 4.07 24.18 -14.93
C ILE A 572 4.69 25.56 -14.97
N LEU A 573 5.86 25.74 -14.38
CA LEU A 573 6.47 27.05 -14.23
C LEU A 573 7.26 27.45 -15.48
N ALA A 574 8.01 26.52 -16.10
CA ALA A 574 8.87 26.84 -17.24
C ALA A 574 8.19 26.62 -18.60
N VAL A 575 7.41 25.55 -18.76
CA VAL A 575 6.77 25.22 -20.05
C VAL A 575 5.44 25.96 -20.23
N PHE A 576 4.53 25.83 -19.26
CA PHE A 576 3.22 26.47 -19.32
C PHE A 576 3.18 27.90 -18.78
N LYS A 577 4.27 28.34 -18.13
CA LYS A 577 4.45 29.72 -17.63
C LYS A 577 3.30 30.18 -16.73
N ILE A 578 2.82 29.31 -15.85
CA ILE A 578 1.83 29.68 -14.84
C ILE A 578 2.43 30.76 -13.93
N PRO A 579 1.69 31.83 -13.60
CA PRO A 579 2.19 32.91 -12.75
C PRO A 579 2.66 32.38 -11.40
N ASN A 580 3.85 32.83 -10.99
CA ASN A 580 4.44 32.52 -9.70
C ASN A 580 5.02 33.79 -9.08
N GLU A 581 4.27 34.38 -8.15
CA GLU A 581 4.68 35.55 -7.38
C GLU A 581 5.41 35.17 -6.07
N GLY A 582 5.44 33.88 -5.72
CA GLY A 582 5.92 33.37 -4.45
C GLY A 582 7.31 32.72 -4.48
N SER A 583 7.78 32.34 -3.29
CA SER A 583 9.04 31.63 -3.12
C SER A 583 8.94 30.18 -3.64
N LEU A 584 9.82 29.84 -4.59
CA LEU A 584 9.95 28.47 -5.11
C LEU A 584 10.29 27.46 -4.00
N ALA A 585 10.98 27.88 -2.95
CA ALA A 585 11.32 27.02 -1.82
C ALA A 585 10.08 26.61 -1.02
N LEU A 586 9.11 27.52 -0.84
CA LEU A 586 7.86 27.21 -0.15
C LEU A 586 7.00 26.25 -0.98
N ILE A 587 6.89 26.50 -2.28
CA ILE A 587 6.17 25.64 -3.23
C ILE A 587 6.74 24.22 -3.22
N THR A 588 8.05 24.08 -3.39
CA THR A 588 8.73 22.77 -3.41
C THR A 588 8.57 22.04 -2.08
N LEU A 589 8.70 22.74 -0.95
CA LEU A 589 8.50 22.16 0.39
C LEU A 589 7.09 21.61 0.58
N LEU A 590 6.05 22.39 0.19
CA LEU A 590 4.66 21.95 0.33
C LEU A 590 4.35 20.75 -0.57
N CYS A 591 4.89 20.74 -1.80
CA CYS A 591 4.81 19.60 -2.71
C CYS A 591 5.46 18.34 -2.12
N ILE A 592 6.65 18.47 -1.50
CA ILE A 592 7.33 17.34 -0.83
C ILE A 592 6.49 16.82 0.34
N LEU A 593 5.92 17.71 1.15
CA LEU A 593 5.05 17.34 2.27
C LEU A 593 3.77 16.64 1.81
N GLN A 594 3.14 17.11 0.73
CA GLN A 594 1.98 16.44 0.15
C GLN A 594 2.35 15.10 -0.49
N GLY A 595 3.52 14.98 -1.10
CA GLY A 595 4.07 13.70 -1.54
C GLY A 595 4.22 12.71 -0.38
N PHE A 596 4.82 13.15 0.73
CA PHE A 596 4.94 12.36 1.95
C PHE A 596 3.57 11.99 2.56
N CYS A 597 2.61 12.92 2.57
CA CYS A 597 1.25 12.64 3.01
C CYS A 597 0.58 11.57 2.13
N GLY A 598 0.81 11.60 0.82
CA GLY A 598 0.37 10.57 -0.12
C GLY A 598 0.98 9.21 0.17
N GLN A 599 2.29 9.15 0.47
CA GLN A 599 2.97 7.91 0.86
C GLN A 599 2.43 7.34 2.17
N ALA A 600 2.22 8.19 3.18
CA ALA A 600 1.62 7.81 4.45
C ALA A 600 0.23 7.22 4.25
N PHE A 601 -0.59 7.84 3.39
CA PHE A 601 -1.89 7.28 3.00
C PHE A 601 -1.74 5.95 2.24
N GLY A 602 -0.75 5.80 1.35
CA GLY A 602 -0.47 4.54 0.67
C GLY A 602 -0.10 3.39 1.62
N LEU A 603 0.67 3.68 2.68
CA LEU A 603 0.96 2.74 3.75
C LEU A 603 -0.28 2.38 4.58
N PHE A 604 -1.18 3.35 4.79
CA PHE A 604 -2.47 3.07 5.41
C PHE A 604 -3.33 2.17 4.50
N SER A 605 -3.51 2.52 3.23
CA SER A 605 -4.28 1.73 2.25
C SER A 605 -3.78 0.29 2.13
N SER A 606 -2.46 0.09 2.09
CA SER A 606 -1.86 -1.25 2.03
C SER A 606 -1.98 -2.04 3.33
N SER A 607 -2.18 -1.39 4.48
CA SER A 607 -2.48 -2.08 5.75
C SER A 607 -3.91 -2.64 5.78
N VAL A 608 -4.86 -1.93 5.16
CA VAL A 608 -6.28 -2.30 5.11
C VAL A 608 -6.53 -3.35 4.02
N CYS A 609 -6.02 -3.12 2.80
CA CYS A 609 -6.25 -4.01 1.66
C CYS A 609 -5.39 -5.28 1.72
N SER A 610 -5.91 -6.40 1.21
CA SER A 610 -5.17 -7.68 1.08
C SER A 610 -4.60 -7.90 -0.31
N THR A 611 -5.26 -7.38 -1.35
CA THR A 611 -4.92 -7.66 -2.74
C THR A 611 -4.65 -6.37 -3.53
N GLU A 612 -3.85 -6.49 -4.58
CA GLU A 612 -3.47 -5.38 -5.46
C GLU A 612 -4.70 -4.70 -6.10
N ILE A 613 -5.69 -5.50 -6.50
CA ILE A 613 -6.94 -4.98 -7.09
C ILE A 613 -7.73 -4.17 -6.06
N THR A 614 -7.85 -4.67 -4.83
CA THR A 614 -8.60 -3.96 -3.77
C THR A 614 -7.95 -2.64 -3.39
N VAL A 615 -6.60 -2.56 -3.38
CA VAL A 615 -5.91 -1.31 -3.04
C VAL A 615 -6.02 -0.27 -4.15
N MET A 616 -6.02 -0.70 -5.43
CA MET A 616 -6.26 0.19 -6.56
C MET A 616 -7.67 0.77 -6.54
N GLN A 617 -8.69 -0.07 -6.34
CA GLN A 617 -10.08 0.38 -6.23
C GLN A 617 -10.30 1.30 -5.03
N PHE A 618 -9.71 0.96 -3.88
CA PHE A 618 -9.75 1.81 -2.69
C PHE A 618 -9.18 3.20 -2.99
N THR A 619 -7.99 3.26 -3.60
CA THR A 619 -7.32 4.51 -3.97
C THR A 619 -8.15 5.35 -4.96
N GLN A 620 -8.71 4.71 -6.00
CA GLN A 620 -9.58 5.38 -6.97
C GLN A 620 -10.86 5.94 -6.34
N GLY A 621 -11.40 5.27 -5.31
CA GLY A 621 -12.56 5.74 -4.56
C GLY A 621 -12.33 7.09 -3.87
N PHE A 622 -11.09 7.42 -3.48
CA PHE A 622 -10.75 8.71 -2.88
C PHE A 622 -10.34 9.77 -3.91
N PHE A 623 -9.93 9.38 -5.11
CA PHE A 623 -9.45 10.28 -6.15
C PHE A 623 -10.46 11.35 -6.55
N TYR A 624 -11.63 10.92 -7.04
CA TYR A 624 -12.64 11.85 -7.54
C TYR A 624 -13.23 12.75 -6.45
N PRO A 625 -13.62 12.25 -5.27
CA PRO A 625 -14.12 13.11 -4.19
C PRO A 625 -13.11 14.17 -3.75
N ILE A 626 -11.83 13.81 -3.64
CA ILE A 626 -10.79 14.77 -3.25
C ILE A 626 -10.69 15.90 -4.28
N ILE A 627 -10.66 15.59 -5.58
CA ILE A 627 -10.58 16.62 -6.63
C ILE A 627 -11.77 17.58 -6.59
N LEU A 628 -12.98 17.05 -6.44
CA LEU A 628 -14.21 17.83 -6.47
C LEU A 628 -14.37 18.70 -5.21
N MET A 629 -14.00 18.16 -4.05
CA MET A 629 -14.29 18.79 -2.76
C MET A 629 -13.15 19.68 -2.25
N SER A 630 -11.90 19.48 -2.69
CA SER A 630 -10.74 20.20 -2.13
C SER A 630 -10.49 21.60 -2.70
N GLY A 631 -11.49 22.21 -3.34
CA GLY A 631 -11.41 23.59 -3.83
C GLY A 631 -10.61 23.79 -5.13
N ILE A 632 -10.28 22.70 -5.84
CA ILE A 632 -9.46 22.73 -7.07
C ILE A 632 -10.27 23.23 -8.26
N ILE A 633 -11.39 22.57 -8.53
CA ILE A 633 -12.25 22.86 -9.67
C ILE A 633 -13.19 24.03 -9.37
N TRP A 634 -13.74 24.05 -8.15
CA TRP A 634 -14.74 25.03 -7.76
C TRP A 634 -14.49 25.52 -6.33
N PRO A 635 -14.75 26.81 -6.01
CA PRO A 635 -14.58 27.33 -4.65
C PRO A 635 -15.41 26.55 -3.62
N ILE A 636 -14.80 26.22 -2.47
CA ILE A 636 -15.45 25.47 -1.39
C ILE A 636 -16.68 26.19 -0.83
N GLN A 637 -16.72 27.52 -0.93
CA GLN A 637 -17.81 28.37 -0.46
C GLN A 637 -19.12 28.14 -1.24
N SER A 638 -19.05 27.53 -2.42
CA SER A 638 -20.25 27.20 -3.20
C SER A 638 -20.86 25.85 -2.83
N MET A 639 -20.25 25.12 -1.89
CA MET A 639 -20.73 23.79 -1.49
C MET A 639 -21.87 23.90 -0.46
N PRO A 640 -22.82 22.95 -0.46
CA PRO A 640 -23.79 22.81 0.62
C PRO A 640 -23.09 22.60 1.98
N ASP A 641 -23.72 23.05 3.07
CA ASP A 641 -23.13 23.09 4.41
C ASP A 641 -22.45 21.77 4.84
N VAL A 642 -23.11 20.63 4.62
CA VAL A 642 -22.56 19.31 4.96
C VAL A 642 -21.26 19.01 4.20
N LEU A 643 -21.26 19.27 2.89
CA LEU A 643 -20.09 19.02 2.04
C LEU A 643 -18.97 20.02 2.31
N TYR A 644 -19.32 21.25 2.69
CA TYR A 644 -18.36 22.24 3.14
C TYR A 644 -17.58 21.75 4.36
N TYR A 645 -18.25 21.26 5.43
CA TYR A 645 -17.51 20.75 6.59
C TYR A 645 -16.70 19.49 6.28
N ILE A 646 -17.19 18.60 5.41
CA ILE A 646 -16.43 17.42 4.97
C ILE A 646 -15.18 17.84 4.19
N SER A 647 -15.29 18.84 3.30
CA SER A 647 -14.15 19.29 2.51
C SER A 647 -13.03 19.87 3.38
N LEU A 648 -13.35 20.56 4.47
CA LEU A 648 -12.36 21.05 5.43
C LEU A 648 -11.58 19.91 6.11
N CYS A 649 -12.17 18.73 6.25
CA CYS A 649 -11.49 17.58 6.83
C CYS A 649 -10.53 16.88 5.85
N LEU A 650 -10.59 17.17 4.55
CA LEU A 650 -9.75 16.46 3.56
C LEU A 650 -8.28 16.88 3.66
N PRO A 651 -7.33 15.95 3.42
CA PRO A 651 -5.89 16.22 3.56
C PRO A 651 -5.33 17.20 2.52
N GLN A 652 -6.07 17.50 1.44
CA GLN A 652 -5.61 18.39 0.37
C GLN A 652 -6.17 19.81 0.44
N THR A 653 -7.32 20.04 1.08
CA THR A 653 -8.08 21.31 0.95
C THR A 653 -7.25 22.52 1.35
N TYR A 654 -6.69 22.52 2.56
CA TYR A 654 -5.87 23.64 3.04
C TYR A 654 -4.51 23.72 2.36
N ALA A 655 -3.96 22.60 1.89
CA ALA A 655 -2.71 22.61 1.12
C ALA A 655 -2.92 23.26 -0.26
N ASN A 656 -4.06 23.01 -0.90
CA ASN A 656 -4.44 23.64 -2.16
C ASN A 656 -4.62 25.15 -2.00
N GLU A 657 -5.31 25.57 -0.94
CA GLU A 657 -5.50 26.99 -0.64
C GLU A 657 -4.17 27.69 -0.33
N GLY A 658 -3.32 27.08 0.51
CA GLY A 658 -1.98 27.58 0.81
C GLY A 658 -1.12 27.71 -0.43
N LEU A 659 -1.06 26.68 -1.29
CA LEU A 659 -0.29 26.71 -2.52
C LEU A 659 -0.80 27.75 -3.52
N ARG A 660 -2.13 27.90 -3.64
CA ARG A 660 -2.74 28.95 -4.47
C ARG A 660 -2.37 30.34 -3.98
N ASN A 661 -2.40 30.58 -2.67
CA ASN A 661 -2.01 31.87 -2.10
C ASN A 661 -0.52 32.17 -2.31
N ILE A 662 0.36 31.16 -2.23
CA ILE A 662 1.78 31.35 -2.55
C ILE A 662 1.98 31.71 -4.03
N LEU A 663 1.39 30.93 -4.95
CA LEU A 663 1.57 31.12 -6.40
C LEU A 663 0.96 32.42 -6.92
N SER A 664 -0.29 32.72 -6.54
CA SER A 664 -1.04 33.84 -7.10
C SER A 664 -0.84 35.16 -6.35
N LYS A 665 -0.55 35.13 -5.03
CA LYS A 665 -0.42 36.35 -4.21
C LYS A 665 0.99 36.60 -3.67
N GLY A 666 1.89 35.63 -3.80
CA GLY A 666 3.27 35.74 -3.27
C GLY A 666 3.36 35.66 -1.75
N TRP A 667 2.33 35.15 -1.08
CA TRP A 667 2.28 35.09 0.39
C TRP A 667 3.30 34.09 0.95
N GLY A 668 3.99 34.48 2.03
CA GLY A 668 4.90 33.62 2.79
C GLY A 668 4.25 32.97 4.02
N MET A 669 5.09 32.45 4.91
CA MET A 669 4.65 31.70 6.11
C MET A 669 4.04 32.60 7.20
N GLU A 670 4.13 33.91 7.04
CA GLU A 670 3.49 34.91 7.90
C GLU A 670 1.96 34.89 7.82
N HIS A 671 1.41 34.40 6.70
CA HIS A 671 -0.02 34.33 6.48
C HIS A 671 -0.63 33.04 7.02
N PHE A 672 -1.78 33.17 7.69
CA PHE A 672 -2.48 32.07 8.36
C PHE A 672 -2.80 30.92 7.40
N GLU A 673 -3.36 31.26 6.25
CA GLU A 673 -3.80 30.32 5.23
C GLU A 673 -2.62 29.52 4.65
N VAL A 674 -1.43 30.12 4.60
CA VAL A 674 -0.23 29.46 4.08
C VAL A 674 0.28 28.45 5.09
N TRP A 675 0.64 28.87 6.31
CA TRP A 675 1.23 27.93 7.29
C TRP A 675 0.25 26.85 7.75
N LEU A 676 -1.06 27.14 7.76
CA LEU A 676 -2.10 26.16 8.08
C LEU A 676 -2.06 24.97 7.10
N GLY A 677 -1.83 25.22 5.81
CA GLY A 677 -1.68 24.16 4.80
C GLY A 677 -0.54 23.17 5.11
N TYR A 678 0.59 23.67 5.61
CA TYR A 678 1.72 22.82 6.02
C TYR A 678 1.40 22.01 7.27
N VAL A 679 0.84 22.65 8.29
CA VAL A 679 0.52 22.00 9.57
C VAL A 679 -0.52 20.90 9.40
N ILE A 680 -1.58 21.15 8.62
CA ILE A 680 -2.63 20.17 8.37
C ILE A 680 -2.10 19.00 7.55
N THR A 681 -1.24 19.25 6.57
CA THR A 681 -0.58 18.18 5.78
C THR A 681 0.27 17.28 6.69
N LEU A 682 1.04 17.87 7.62
CA LEU A 682 1.83 17.12 8.59
C LEU A 682 0.95 16.34 9.57
N ALA A 683 -0.12 16.95 10.07
CA ALA A 683 -1.07 16.29 10.97
C ALA A 683 -1.70 15.06 10.30
N TRP A 684 -2.19 15.18 9.07
CA TRP A 684 -2.72 14.04 8.31
C TRP A 684 -1.68 12.97 8.02
N SER A 685 -0.45 13.36 7.70
CA SER A 685 0.65 12.41 7.52
C SER A 685 0.88 11.56 8.78
N LEU A 686 0.88 12.19 9.96
CA LEU A 686 0.98 11.49 11.25
C LEU A 686 -0.23 10.59 11.52
N VAL A 687 -1.45 11.05 11.23
CA VAL A 687 -2.67 10.24 11.36
C VAL A 687 -2.59 8.99 10.48
N PHE A 688 -2.20 9.11 9.22
CA PHE A 688 -2.09 7.94 8.34
C PHE A 688 -0.99 6.96 8.77
N LEU A 689 0.16 7.47 9.23
CA LEU A 689 1.22 6.61 9.75
C LEU A 689 0.80 5.87 11.02
N THR A 690 0.12 6.56 11.95
CA THR A 690 -0.37 5.94 13.18
C THR A 690 -1.45 4.91 12.89
N LEU A 691 -2.41 5.22 12.01
CA LEU A 691 -3.42 4.26 11.57
C LEU A 691 -2.77 3.04 10.89
N SER A 692 -1.82 3.25 9.98
CA SER A 692 -1.09 2.15 9.34
C SER A 692 -0.40 1.24 10.37
N ALA A 693 0.29 1.84 11.36
CA ALA A 693 0.95 1.08 12.43
C ALA A 693 -0.04 0.30 13.31
N VAL A 694 -1.21 0.87 13.62
CA VAL A 694 -2.26 0.20 14.40
C VAL A 694 -2.87 -0.96 13.61
N PHE A 695 -3.26 -0.75 12.36
CA PHE A 695 -3.85 -1.80 11.52
C PHE A 695 -2.87 -2.94 11.23
N LEU A 696 -1.58 -2.65 11.00
CA LEU A 696 -0.56 -3.68 10.84
C LEU A 696 -0.35 -4.52 12.10
N ARG A 697 -0.62 -3.96 13.30
CA ARG A 697 -0.57 -4.72 14.56
C ARG A 697 -1.81 -5.56 14.80
N ILE A 698 -3.01 -5.04 14.51
CA ILE A 698 -4.28 -5.76 14.70
C ILE A 698 -4.36 -6.99 13.77
N ARG A 699 -3.72 -6.92 12.61
CA ARG A 699 -3.75 -7.98 11.59
C ARG A 699 -2.73 -9.10 11.82
N LYS A 700 -1.79 -8.95 12.76
CA LYS A 700 -0.92 -10.04 13.25
C LYS A 700 -1.71 -10.95 14.16
#